data_AF-A0A812Q8R1-F1
#
_entry.id   AF-A0A812Q8R1-F1
#
_cell.length_a   1.000
_cell.length_b   1.000
_cell.length_c   1.000
_cell.angle_alpha   90.00
_cell.angle_beta   90.00
_cell.angle_gamma   90.00
#
_symmetry.space_group_name_H-M   'P 1'
#
loop_
_entity.id
_entity.type
_entity.pdbx_description
1 polymer ?
#
loop_
_entity_poly.entity_id
_entity_poly.type
_entity_poly.pdbx_seq_one_letter_code
_entity_poly.pdbx_strand_id
1 'polypeptide(L)'
;MFTVSNEPEFITLQENLNAARLWEEIEANGSRAANSELLQHFHKEILKKLKSGRGRHGVEKEEAIVYWNGVADKLQKHEACARSLLDRMVDQISQTEGASAAILPSGSAALHPFNGQDEYVAMPVNYSYKLDGIRSRRYAESYSVQHLGTAWQSVALCDTLDFDIENCCFTLLVQLLDRMEPQHPAWPKIRETLQTCAEKRTEIIQTKLKLDKTAGKLLLQKVFNGGGTPSHLEKNEFLHDLQRASLFCRWVAATALKDLAWASVLQAKERPDLYFWNIAEDVVMEAWLAKAATLGSQHTSLHFDGIRLDRQVAQPSVDEFCESCAKTIRAKTGFSVQIRVKEHYNFKTLLGKLDSKETVACPEILLKHGNCILASLHHLGFAEQAGSMASTVIGPAHVFFARRGCRTYEQVKDSAGLRLFPRLPRRELKPGEKILLHLASGGKPHCVAAEVTADGVVQITDGAERVAASLADMWRMCSEATDRKYIIYFYVDKRPEKLATDAEDSQYDLLLQTQAAAGEDDDEDLFVQDVDAPDDFVNEDDVDQNEEEDEDSESITREVFDGEAEFSLPLVFAFHARMMMRFAGEACSLLPRHSLHWWPLIEDVFTSTKTAEVRVTLLDEMILREEFQVVSMDATLRCCLPLMGQAHPRARREVKEQAVFVGDDALTRVLTCRGRTNAVLLLQAVPSDDTAAMVRCMAETLPPQALAQVQYLSVDNPSTKLVRQAQGIFPNLQVVALDPTHLAMTCEYASSRKRTAATKCLRVILRKLTARGTCCASTWGPAFDGSTVTPLSHEEERARAQIEDKSMSRAHAERILNNLDPEKPFVLRLEWIQALAALASVHRSEMEKTAPGPNRKIYEMLHSAAAASRVGWYFNNLIMRHSLPTSRLSLLPIGTTSNEALHHEINTWFRETQKMYQGTLSLKLIIMHLGKVLARNSAWYRPTTRQMPEAELLARISGRQLWSDSEWAAWCSSLDAGCKAQLPIHEKRKQQQGLVKQKSFKRPAAAAAAAASEDTSLHRKRTPNTLYS
;
A
#
# COMPACT_ATOMS: atom_id res chain seq x y z
N MET A 1 16.50 -29.99 -13.66
CA MET A 1 15.54 -29.67 -12.58
C MET A 1 14.84 -28.33 -12.84
N PHE A 2 15.56 -27.26 -13.19
CA PHE A 2 15.01 -25.90 -13.24
C PHE A 2 14.31 -25.49 -14.55
N THR A 3 14.51 -26.22 -15.66
CA THR A 3 13.97 -25.88 -16.99
C THR A 3 12.92 -26.89 -17.44
N VAL A 4 11.86 -26.42 -18.10
CA VAL A 4 10.87 -27.29 -18.76
C VAL A 4 11.46 -27.71 -20.13
N SER A 5 12.00 -28.92 -20.23
CA SER A 5 12.47 -29.45 -21.51
C SER A 5 11.41 -30.37 -22.12
N ASN A 6 10.73 -29.92 -23.17
CA ASN A 6 9.85 -30.71 -24.05
C ASN A 6 8.57 -31.30 -23.42
N GLU A 7 8.04 -30.75 -22.34
CA GLU A 7 6.74 -31.15 -21.77
C GLU A 7 5.63 -30.18 -22.19
N PRO A 8 4.36 -30.63 -22.29
CA PRO A 8 3.23 -29.74 -22.55
C PRO A 8 3.14 -28.65 -21.47
N GLU A 9 2.78 -27.43 -21.88
CA GLU A 9 2.65 -26.25 -20.99
C GLU A 9 1.61 -26.45 -19.86
N PHE A 10 0.74 -27.45 -20.00
CA PHE A 10 -0.28 -27.82 -19.05
C PHE A 10 -0.43 -29.34 -18.93
N ILE A 11 -0.98 -29.79 -17.79
CA ILE A 11 -1.49 -31.16 -17.61
C ILE A 11 -3.00 -31.11 -17.46
N THR A 12 -3.71 -32.08 -18.03
CA THR A 12 -5.16 -32.21 -17.86
C THR A 12 -5.45 -33.33 -16.86
N LEU A 13 -6.17 -33.02 -15.79
CA LEU A 13 -6.64 -33.99 -14.79
C LEU A 13 -8.17 -34.07 -14.83
N GLN A 14 -8.71 -35.22 -14.42
CA GLN A 14 -10.16 -35.44 -14.34
C GLN A 14 -10.62 -35.21 -12.91
N GLU A 15 -11.44 -34.19 -12.71
CA GLU A 15 -12.09 -33.90 -11.43
C GLU A 15 -13.51 -34.46 -11.47
N ASN A 16 -13.79 -35.50 -10.69
CA ASN A 16 -15.13 -36.04 -10.55
C ASN A 16 -15.83 -35.41 -9.34
N LEU A 17 -16.94 -34.68 -9.53
CA LEU A 17 -17.62 -33.91 -8.47
C LEU A 17 -19.07 -34.40 -8.28
N ASN A 18 -19.54 -34.45 -7.04
CA ASN A 18 -20.94 -34.73 -6.73
C ASN A 18 -21.80 -33.48 -6.99
N ALA A 19 -22.44 -33.43 -8.16
CA ALA A 19 -23.19 -32.26 -8.61
C ALA A 19 -24.52 -32.08 -7.86
N ALA A 20 -25.19 -33.19 -7.54
CA ALA A 20 -26.45 -33.18 -6.80
C ALA A 20 -26.28 -32.56 -5.40
N ARG A 21 -25.30 -33.03 -4.62
CA ARG A 21 -25.01 -32.48 -3.29
C ARG A 21 -24.59 -31.02 -3.33
N LEU A 22 -23.80 -30.63 -4.34
CA LEU A 22 -23.41 -29.23 -4.49
C LEU A 22 -24.62 -28.34 -4.83
N TRP A 23 -25.53 -28.83 -5.68
CA TRP A 23 -26.79 -28.15 -5.98
C TRP A 23 -27.67 -28.00 -4.74
N GLU A 24 -27.87 -29.07 -3.97
CA GLU A 24 -28.63 -29.05 -2.73
C GLU A 24 -28.08 -28.01 -1.74
N GLU A 25 -26.76 -28.00 -1.55
CA GLU A 25 -26.09 -27.06 -0.64
C GLU A 25 -26.22 -25.58 -1.09
N ILE A 26 -26.25 -25.32 -2.41
CA ILE A 26 -26.34 -23.96 -2.97
C ILE A 26 -27.80 -23.48 -3.08
N GLU A 27 -28.68 -24.30 -3.64
CA GLU A 27 -30.01 -23.91 -4.12
C GLU A 27 -31.16 -24.40 -3.23
N ALA A 28 -31.00 -25.51 -2.48
CA ALA A 28 -32.12 -26.07 -1.71
C ALA A 28 -32.42 -25.30 -0.41
N ASN A 29 -31.48 -24.48 0.10
CA ASN A 29 -31.67 -23.72 1.34
C ASN A 29 -31.55 -22.19 1.14
N GLY A 30 -32.70 -21.53 0.97
CA GLY A 30 -32.76 -20.07 0.83
C GLY A 30 -32.18 -19.29 2.01
N SER A 31 -32.20 -19.84 3.23
CA SER A 31 -31.60 -19.18 4.40
C SER A 31 -30.07 -19.14 4.33
N ARG A 32 -29.42 -20.16 3.75
CA ARG A 32 -27.96 -20.17 3.58
C ARG A 32 -27.51 -19.12 2.58
N ALA A 33 -28.19 -19.02 1.44
CA ALA A 33 -27.93 -18.00 0.43
C ALA A 33 -28.08 -16.59 1.03
N ALA A 34 -29.21 -16.33 1.71
CA ALA A 34 -29.46 -15.06 2.39
C ALA A 34 -28.37 -14.72 3.44
N ASN A 35 -27.95 -15.70 4.24
CA ASN A 35 -26.89 -15.51 5.24
C ASN A 35 -25.53 -15.19 4.59
N SER A 36 -25.20 -15.85 3.48
CA SER A 36 -23.95 -15.58 2.75
C SER A 36 -23.94 -14.16 2.17
N GLU A 37 -25.02 -13.76 1.50
CA GLU A 37 -25.18 -12.40 0.96
C GLU A 37 -25.08 -11.34 2.05
N LEU A 38 -25.72 -11.59 3.20
CA LEU A 38 -25.66 -10.71 4.37
C LEU A 38 -24.24 -10.58 4.92
N LEU A 39 -23.49 -11.68 5.03
CA LEU A 39 -22.08 -11.66 5.47
C LEU A 39 -21.18 -10.92 4.47
N GLN A 40 -21.39 -11.11 3.17
CA GLN A 40 -20.67 -10.37 2.13
C GLN A 40 -20.97 -8.87 2.21
N HIS A 41 -22.24 -8.50 2.38
CA HIS A 41 -22.66 -7.10 2.56
C HIS A 41 -22.04 -6.49 3.83
N PHE A 42 -22.08 -7.22 4.94
CA PHE A 42 -21.47 -6.83 6.21
C PHE A 42 -19.97 -6.52 6.06
N HIS A 43 -19.21 -7.41 5.40
CA HIS A 43 -17.79 -7.18 5.16
C HIS A 43 -17.54 -5.96 4.26
N LYS A 44 -18.33 -5.80 3.18
CA LYS A 44 -18.22 -4.65 2.26
C LYS A 44 -18.48 -3.31 2.98
N GLU A 45 -19.50 -3.23 3.83
CA GLU A 45 -19.81 -2.02 4.58
C GLU A 45 -18.73 -1.68 5.62
N ILE A 46 -18.14 -2.68 6.28
CA ILE A 46 -16.97 -2.46 7.14
C ILE A 46 -15.82 -1.87 6.33
N LEU A 47 -15.48 -2.46 5.19
CA LEU A 47 -14.38 -2.00 4.36
C LEU A 47 -14.60 -0.60 3.82
N LYS A 48 -15.82 -0.28 3.37
CA LYS A 48 -16.19 1.07 2.91
C LYS A 48 -15.95 2.11 4.00
N LYS A 49 -16.34 1.82 5.25
CA LYS A 49 -16.10 2.73 6.38
C LYS A 49 -14.64 2.79 6.79
N LEU A 50 -13.94 1.66 6.84
CA LEU A 50 -12.50 1.64 7.16
C LEU A 50 -11.70 2.41 6.10
N LYS A 51 -12.00 2.25 4.81
CA LYS A 51 -11.35 3.01 3.73
C LYS A 51 -11.80 4.49 3.67
N SER A 52 -12.83 4.89 4.42
CA SER A 52 -13.27 6.29 4.46
C SER A 52 -12.31 7.20 5.24
N GLY A 53 -12.14 8.43 4.73
CA GLY A 53 -11.26 9.48 5.27
C GLY A 53 -10.09 9.83 4.35
N ARG A 54 -9.73 11.13 4.26
CA ARG A 54 -8.60 11.60 3.45
C ARG A 54 -7.30 11.54 4.26
N GLY A 55 -6.31 10.74 3.82
CA GLY A 55 -4.96 10.64 4.40
C GLY A 55 -4.52 9.18 4.63
N ARG A 56 -3.23 8.93 4.85
CA ARG A 56 -2.74 7.58 5.22
C ARG A 56 -3.32 7.17 6.58
N HIS A 57 -3.76 5.92 6.67
CA HIS A 57 -4.33 5.34 7.87
C HIS A 57 -3.22 5.00 8.88
N GLY A 58 -3.56 4.84 10.16
CA GLY A 58 -2.60 4.33 11.16
C GLY A 58 -2.37 2.83 10.94
N VAL A 59 -1.25 2.28 11.44
CA VAL A 59 -0.86 0.86 11.28
C VAL A 59 -1.99 -0.10 11.67
N GLU A 60 -2.63 0.12 12.82
CA GLU A 60 -3.76 -0.70 13.30
C GLU A 60 -4.95 -0.69 12.32
N LYS A 61 -5.19 0.45 11.68
CA LYS A 61 -6.29 0.61 10.71
C LYS A 61 -5.93 -0.03 9.36
N GLU A 62 -4.67 0.01 8.94
CA GLU A 62 -4.18 -0.70 7.75
C GLU A 62 -4.23 -2.23 7.95
N GLU A 63 -3.76 -2.73 9.10
CA GLU A 63 -3.87 -4.15 9.45
C GLU A 63 -5.33 -4.62 9.48
N ALA A 64 -6.24 -3.81 10.02
CA ALA A 64 -7.67 -4.10 9.99
C ALA A 64 -8.22 -4.14 8.55
N ILE A 65 -7.83 -3.20 7.68
CA ILE A 65 -8.24 -3.19 6.26
C ILE A 65 -7.77 -4.46 5.55
N VAL A 66 -6.49 -4.84 5.71
CA VAL A 66 -5.92 -6.05 5.10
C VAL A 66 -6.67 -7.30 5.57
N TYR A 67 -6.93 -7.42 6.88
CA TYR A 67 -7.71 -8.53 7.41
C TYR A 67 -9.11 -8.60 6.79
N TRP A 68 -9.86 -7.49 6.84
CA TRP A 68 -11.26 -7.48 6.42
C TRP A 68 -11.39 -7.67 4.90
N ASN A 69 -10.45 -7.16 4.09
CA ASN A 69 -10.37 -7.44 2.66
C ASN A 69 -10.16 -8.95 2.46
N GLY A 70 -9.15 -9.54 3.11
CA GLY A 70 -8.83 -10.96 2.94
C GLY A 70 -9.97 -11.91 3.34
N VAL A 71 -10.78 -11.55 4.34
CA VAL A 71 -11.98 -12.32 4.71
C VAL A 71 -13.10 -12.16 3.68
N ALA A 72 -13.36 -10.92 3.23
CA ALA A 72 -14.38 -10.61 2.23
C ALA A 72 -14.09 -11.32 0.90
N ASP A 73 -12.88 -11.16 0.38
CA ASP A 73 -12.45 -11.70 -0.90
C ASP A 73 -12.50 -13.23 -0.90
N LYS A 74 -12.06 -13.87 0.18
CA LYS A 74 -12.13 -15.33 0.30
C LYS A 74 -13.56 -15.85 0.42
N LEU A 75 -14.49 -15.13 1.04
CA LEU A 75 -15.89 -15.57 1.07
C LEU A 75 -16.47 -15.47 -0.34
N GLN A 76 -16.34 -14.29 -0.97
CA GLN A 76 -16.86 -14.02 -2.32
C GLN A 76 -16.27 -14.96 -3.39
N LYS A 77 -14.94 -15.13 -3.43
CA LYS A 77 -14.27 -16.02 -4.40
C LYS A 77 -14.74 -17.47 -4.26
N HIS A 78 -14.91 -17.97 -3.03
CA HIS A 78 -15.32 -19.35 -2.81
C HIS A 78 -16.78 -19.59 -3.22
N GLU A 79 -17.66 -18.62 -2.96
CA GLU A 79 -19.07 -18.65 -3.41
C GLU A 79 -19.17 -18.63 -4.94
N ALA A 80 -18.45 -17.70 -5.57
CA ALA A 80 -18.42 -17.58 -7.03
C ALA A 80 -17.85 -18.84 -7.70
N CYS A 81 -16.80 -19.43 -7.13
CA CYS A 81 -16.23 -20.68 -7.63
C CYS A 81 -17.22 -21.84 -7.52
N ALA A 82 -17.93 -21.99 -6.40
CA ALA A 82 -18.90 -23.07 -6.20
C ALA A 82 -20.06 -22.97 -7.20
N ARG A 83 -20.61 -21.76 -7.39
CA ARG A 83 -21.67 -21.51 -8.37
C ARG A 83 -21.20 -21.72 -9.81
N SER A 84 -20.03 -21.20 -10.18
CA SER A 84 -19.48 -21.40 -11.52
C SER A 84 -19.16 -22.87 -11.84
N LEU A 85 -18.73 -23.65 -10.84
CA LEU A 85 -18.57 -25.10 -11.01
C LEU A 85 -19.91 -25.78 -11.22
N LEU A 86 -20.93 -25.41 -10.46
CA LEU A 86 -22.29 -25.94 -10.62
C LEU A 86 -22.83 -25.66 -12.03
N ASP A 87 -22.73 -24.42 -12.50
CA ASP A 87 -23.16 -24.01 -13.85
C ASP A 87 -22.44 -24.84 -14.93
N ARG A 88 -21.11 -24.99 -14.81
CA ARG A 88 -20.33 -25.82 -15.74
C ARG A 88 -20.72 -27.29 -15.73
N MET A 89 -21.10 -27.83 -14.57
CA MET A 89 -21.58 -29.22 -14.48
C MET A 89 -22.94 -29.38 -15.17
N VAL A 90 -23.85 -28.41 -15.02
CA VAL A 90 -25.13 -28.39 -15.75
C VAL A 90 -24.91 -28.32 -17.27
N ASP A 91 -24.00 -27.45 -17.72
CA ASP A 91 -23.64 -27.34 -19.13
C ASP A 91 -23.03 -28.63 -19.69
N GLN A 92 -22.14 -29.28 -18.92
CA GLN A 92 -21.48 -30.52 -19.32
C GLN A 92 -22.51 -31.65 -19.53
N ILE A 93 -23.45 -31.82 -18.59
CA ILE A 93 -24.54 -32.80 -18.70
C ILE A 93 -25.39 -32.53 -19.96
N SER A 94 -25.77 -31.27 -20.17
CA SER A 94 -26.59 -30.85 -21.31
C SER A 94 -25.94 -31.15 -22.66
N GLN A 95 -24.60 -31.15 -22.72
CA GLN A 95 -23.84 -31.51 -23.93
C GLN A 95 -23.76 -33.02 -24.16
N THR A 96 -23.65 -33.83 -23.10
CA THR A 96 -23.59 -35.30 -23.19
C THR A 96 -24.92 -35.95 -23.60
N GLU A 97 -26.07 -35.35 -23.26
CA GLU A 97 -27.38 -35.95 -23.51
C GLU A 97 -28.03 -35.61 -24.86
N GLY A 98 -27.39 -34.79 -25.70
CA GLY A 98 -27.90 -34.50 -27.03
C GLY A 98 -29.19 -33.66 -27.04
N ALA A 99 -29.04 -32.34 -27.03
CA ALA A 99 -29.97 -31.36 -27.62
C ALA A 99 -31.49 -31.55 -27.37
N SER A 100 -31.93 -31.92 -26.16
CA SER A 100 -33.36 -31.89 -25.79
C SER A 100 -33.65 -31.40 -24.37
N ALA A 101 -32.86 -30.47 -23.84
CA ALA A 101 -33.26 -29.65 -22.69
C ALA A 101 -33.46 -28.20 -23.17
N ALA A 102 -34.73 -27.78 -23.24
CA ALA A 102 -35.12 -26.43 -23.63
C ALA A 102 -34.51 -25.40 -22.66
N ILE A 103 -34.00 -24.31 -23.23
CA ILE A 103 -33.58 -23.10 -22.52
C ILE A 103 -34.72 -22.67 -21.59
N LEU A 104 -34.54 -22.84 -20.28
CA LEU A 104 -35.44 -22.28 -19.28
C LEU A 104 -35.02 -20.84 -18.96
N PRO A 105 -35.95 -19.87 -18.85
CA PRO A 105 -35.62 -18.51 -18.45
C PRO A 105 -35.21 -18.49 -16.97
N SER A 106 -34.15 -17.73 -16.68
CA SER A 106 -33.74 -17.36 -15.33
C SER A 106 -34.92 -16.81 -14.53
N GLY A 107 -35.34 -17.52 -13.48
CA GLY A 107 -36.41 -17.11 -12.56
C GLY A 107 -37.61 -18.07 -12.44
N SER A 108 -37.64 -19.18 -13.19
CA SER A 108 -38.58 -20.29 -12.96
C SER A 108 -37.91 -21.34 -12.07
N ALA A 109 -38.61 -21.85 -11.05
CA ALA A 109 -38.17 -22.97 -10.21
C ALA A 109 -37.67 -24.12 -11.10
N ALA A 110 -36.35 -24.30 -11.18
CA ALA A 110 -35.76 -25.37 -11.95
C ALA A 110 -36.10 -26.67 -11.22
N LEU A 111 -36.73 -27.63 -11.92
CA LEU A 111 -36.69 -29.02 -11.50
C LEU A 111 -35.22 -29.36 -11.19
N HIS A 112 -34.96 -30.03 -10.06
CA HIS A 112 -33.61 -30.45 -9.66
C HIS A 112 -32.90 -31.09 -10.87
N PRO A 113 -31.92 -30.40 -11.50
CA PRO A 113 -31.46 -30.76 -12.84
C PRO A 113 -30.67 -32.08 -12.86
N PHE A 114 -30.31 -32.59 -11.68
CA PHE A 114 -29.57 -33.83 -11.48
C PHE A 114 -30.46 -34.98 -10.98
N ASN A 115 -31.79 -34.83 -10.98
CA ASN A 115 -32.69 -35.84 -10.43
C ASN A 115 -32.75 -37.06 -11.38
N GLY A 116 -32.03 -38.13 -11.05
CA GLY A 116 -31.99 -39.39 -11.82
C GLY A 116 -30.85 -39.53 -12.86
N GLN A 117 -29.90 -38.58 -12.92
CA GLN A 117 -28.67 -38.69 -13.73
C GLN A 117 -27.45 -38.86 -12.85
N ASP A 118 -26.34 -39.35 -13.44
CA ASP A 118 -25.09 -39.66 -12.75
C ASP A 118 -24.76 -38.57 -11.70
N GLU A 119 -24.83 -38.93 -10.42
CA GLU A 119 -24.60 -38.02 -9.28
C GLU A 119 -23.23 -37.31 -9.37
N TYR A 120 -22.33 -37.89 -10.16
CA TYR A 120 -20.94 -37.51 -10.35
C TYR A 120 -20.68 -37.01 -11.77
N VAL A 121 -20.21 -35.77 -11.89
CA VAL A 121 -19.83 -35.15 -13.16
C VAL A 121 -18.32 -35.09 -13.28
N ALA A 122 -17.79 -35.72 -14.34
CA ALA A 122 -16.37 -35.68 -14.67
C ALA A 122 -16.01 -34.39 -15.43
N MET A 123 -15.15 -33.58 -14.83
CA MET A 123 -14.70 -32.29 -15.33
C MET A 123 -13.21 -32.35 -15.71
N PRO A 124 -12.85 -32.23 -17.00
CA PRO A 124 -11.45 -32.05 -17.38
C PRO A 124 -10.96 -30.66 -16.96
N VAL A 125 -9.84 -30.62 -16.23
CA VAL A 125 -9.23 -29.37 -15.75
C VAL A 125 -7.76 -29.33 -16.15
N ASN A 126 -7.39 -28.24 -16.84
CA ASN A 126 -6.01 -27.94 -17.18
C ASN A 126 -5.29 -27.24 -16.04
N TYR A 127 -4.07 -27.67 -15.78
CA TYR A 127 -3.17 -27.12 -14.77
C TYR A 127 -1.86 -26.68 -15.43
N SER A 128 -1.55 -25.39 -15.38
CA SER A 128 -0.38 -24.78 -16.02
C SER A 128 0.53 -24.07 -15.02
N TYR A 129 1.77 -23.82 -15.41
CA TYR A 129 2.71 -23.04 -14.61
C TYR A 129 2.36 -21.55 -14.65
N LYS A 130 2.67 -20.83 -13.57
CA LYS A 130 2.43 -19.38 -13.51
C LYS A 130 3.39 -18.59 -14.41
N LEU A 131 4.60 -19.11 -14.64
CA LEU A 131 5.63 -18.49 -15.46
C LEU A 131 6.01 -19.41 -16.62
N ASP A 132 6.08 -18.83 -17.82
CA ASP A 132 6.50 -19.54 -19.03
C ASP A 132 7.96 -20.01 -18.92
N GLY A 133 8.19 -21.26 -19.34
CA GLY A 133 9.53 -21.86 -19.45
C GLY A 133 10.20 -22.25 -18.14
N ILE A 134 9.57 -22.00 -16.98
CA ILE A 134 10.13 -22.27 -15.66
C ILE A 134 9.18 -23.20 -14.90
N ARG A 135 9.73 -24.27 -14.32
CA ARG A 135 8.94 -25.13 -13.43
C ARG A 135 8.51 -24.34 -12.20
N SER A 136 7.24 -24.38 -11.87
CA SER A 136 6.70 -23.81 -10.64
C SER A 136 5.54 -24.66 -10.15
N ARG A 137 4.87 -24.21 -9.11
CA ARG A 137 3.54 -24.73 -8.77
C ARG A 137 2.60 -24.60 -9.97
N ARG A 138 1.78 -25.62 -10.20
CA ARG A 138 0.75 -25.62 -11.23
C ARG A 138 -0.58 -25.10 -10.68
N TYR A 139 -1.23 -24.25 -11.45
CA TYR A 139 -2.51 -23.62 -11.13
C TYR A 139 -3.56 -24.05 -12.15
N ALA A 140 -4.79 -24.30 -11.70
CA ALA A 140 -5.88 -24.59 -12.62
C ALA A 140 -6.22 -23.35 -13.46
N GLU A 141 -6.41 -23.51 -14.77
CA GLU A 141 -6.68 -22.40 -15.70
C GLU A 141 -8.10 -21.82 -15.58
N SER A 142 -8.99 -22.50 -14.85
CA SER A 142 -10.37 -22.10 -14.63
C SER A 142 -10.82 -22.50 -13.22
N TYR A 143 -12.00 -22.03 -12.80
CA TYR A 143 -12.60 -22.49 -11.55
C TYR A 143 -12.68 -24.02 -11.55
N SER A 144 -12.10 -24.59 -10.49
CA SER A 144 -11.85 -26.01 -10.28
C SER A 144 -11.84 -26.30 -8.78
N VAL A 145 -11.71 -27.56 -8.38
CA VAL A 145 -11.62 -27.92 -6.96
C VAL A 145 -10.41 -27.30 -6.24
N GLN A 146 -9.35 -26.91 -6.98
CA GLN A 146 -8.20 -26.18 -6.43
C GLN A 146 -8.60 -24.79 -5.88
N HIS A 147 -9.59 -24.15 -6.48
CA HIS A 147 -10.12 -22.84 -6.08
C HIS A 147 -11.26 -22.95 -5.06
N LEU A 148 -11.86 -24.14 -4.96
CA LEU A 148 -13.05 -24.39 -4.17
C LEU A 148 -12.73 -24.35 -2.66
N GLY A 149 -13.57 -23.68 -1.88
CA GLY A 149 -13.40 -23.63 -0.42
C GLY A 149 -13.56 -24.98 0.26
N THR A 150 -12.89 -25.20 1.40
CA THR A 150 -12.94 -26.50 2.12
C THR A 150 -14.35 -26.92 2.53
N ALA A 151 -15.25 -25.99 2.87
CA ALA A 151 -16.67 -26.29 3.10
C ALA A 151 -17.33 -26.91 1.86
N TRP A 152 -17.16 -26.27 0.71
CA TRP A 152 -17.69 -26.76 -0.56
C TRP A 152 -17.01 -28.05 -1.03
N GLN A 153 -15.70 -28.19 -0.82
CA GLN A 153 -14.98 -29.43 -1.11
C GLN A 153 -15.53 -30.59 -0.28
N SER A 154 -15.89 -30.37 1.00
CA SER A 154 -16.47 -31.44 1.82
C SER A 154 -17.82 -31.94 1.32
N VAL A 155 -18.54 -31.10 0.57
CA VAL A 155 -19.83 -31.45 -0.07
C VAL A 155 -19.58 -32.12 -1.43
N ALA A 156 -18.86 -31.45 -2.33
CA ALA A 156 -18.66 -31.90 -3.71
C ALA A 156 -17.71 -33.11 -3.84
N LEU A 157 -16.85 -33.38 -2.84
CA LEU A 157 -15.78 -34.37 -2.91
C LEU A 157 -15.81 -35.35 -1.73
N CYS A 158 -17.00 -35.68 -1.22
CA CYS A 158 -17.19 -36.51 -0.02
C CYS A 158 -16.53 -37.91 -0.11
N ASP A 159 -16.39 -38.45 -1.32
CA ASP A 159 -15.84 -39.79 -1.57
C ASP A 159 -14.34 -39.81 -1.89
N THR A 160 -13.67 -38.68 -1.70
CA THR A 160 -12.23 -38.51 -1.93
C THR A 160 -11.45 -38.35 -0.63
N LEU A 161 -10.12 -38.52 -0.70
CA LEU A 161 -9.18 -38.23 0.38
C LEU A 161 -8.18 -37.15 -0.08
N ASP A 162 -7.95 -36.17 0.79
CA ASP A 162 -6.99 -35.08 0.57
C ASP A 162 -5.63 -35.48 1.16
N PHE A 163 -4.62 -35.72 0.32
CA PHE A 163 -3.29 -36.14 0.75
C PHE A 163 -2.29 -34.98 0.63
N ASP A 164 -1.70 -34.57 1.76
CA ASP A 164 -0.71 -33.50 1.85
C ASP A 164 0.69 -34.03 2.22
N ILE A 165 1.73 -33.32 1.77
CA ILE A 165 3.10 -33.51 2.25
C ILE A 165 3.29 -32.76 3.58
N GLU A 166 3.67 -33.49 4.61
CA GLU A 166 3.93 -32.93 5.93
C GLU A 166 5.13 -31.96 5.91
N ASN A 167 4.87 -30.72 6.34
CA ASN A 167 5.85 -29.63 6.42
C ASN A 167 6.55 -29.32 5.07
N CYS A 168 5.85 -29.58 3.94
CA CYS A 168 6.37 -29.58 2.56
C CYS A 168 7.48 -28.56 2.29
N CYS A 169 7.20 -27.27 2.44
CA CYS A 169 8.14 -26.18 2.21
C CYS A 169 9.50 -26.40 2.90
N PHE A 170 9.53 -26.62 4.22
CA PHE A 170 10.78 -26.82 4.96
C PHE A 170 11.45 -28.16 4.64
N THR A 171 10.65 -29.22 4.49
CA THR A 171 11.11 -30.57 4.16
C THR A 171 11.84 -30.61 2.82
N LEU A 172 11.27 -30.00 1.78
CA LEU A 172 11.87 -29.96 0.45
C LEU A 172 13.04 -28.98 0.37
N LEU A 173 12.91 -27.81 1.00
CA LEU A 173 13.93 -26.77 0.96
C LEU A 173 15.24 -27.22 1.60
N VAL A 174 15.20 -27.86 2.78
CA VAL A 174 16.44 -28.32 3.44
C VAL A 174 17.14 -29.40 2.60
N GLN A 175 16.38 -30.32 2.00
CA GLN A 175 16.93 -31.36 1.12
C GLN A 175 17.47 -30.80 -0.20
N LEU A 176 16.81 -29.80 -0.77
CA LEU A 176 17.28 -29.10 -1.96
C LEU A 176 18.60 -28.39 -1.68
N LEU A 177 18.68 -27.66 -0.56
CA LEU A 177 19.90 -26.98 -0.14
C LEU A 177 21.01 -27.97 0.22
N ASP A 178 20.72 -29.08 0.88
CA ASP A 178 21.72 -30.13 1.15
C ASP A 178 22.38 -30.64 -0.12
N ARG A 179 21.62 -30.81 -1.21
CA ARG A 179 22.16 -31.23 -2.52
C ARG A 179 22.94 -30.13 -3.24
N MET A 180 22.68 -28.87 -2.93
CA MET A 180 23.42 -27.74 -3.50
C MET A 180 24.75 -27.47 -2.78
N GLU A 181 24.94 -28.03 -1.59
CA GLU A 181 26.13 -27.89 -0.77
C GLU A 181 26.61 -26.44 -0.60
N PRO A 182 25.82 -25.53 0.02
CA PRO A 182 26.20 -24.14 0.21
C PRO A 182 27.49 -24.01 1.02
N GLN A 183 28.48 -23.30 0.46
CA GLN A 183 29.81 -23.12 1.06
C GLN A 183 29.87 -21.97 2.08
N HIS A 184 28.74 -21.35 2.40
CA HIS A 184 28.71 -20.18 3.27
C HIS A 184 28.86 -20.56 4.75
N PRO A 185 29.67 -19.84 5.57
CA PRO A 185 29.92 -20.21 6.98
C PRO A 185 28.68 -20.30 7.86
N ALA A 186 27.61 -19.55 7.53
CA ALA A 186 26.35 -19.59 8.27
C ALA A 186 25.49 -20.84 7.96
N TRP A 187 25.81 -21.62 6.92
CA TRP A 187 24.99 -22.74 6.47
C TRP A 187 24.70 -23.77 7.56
N PRO A 188 25.64 -24.23 8.42
CA PRO A 188 25.34 -25.22 9.45
C PRO A 188 24.21 -24.79 10.40
N LYS A 189 24.21 -23.52 10.82
CA LYS A 189 23.19 -22.98 11.72
C LYS A 189 21.84 -22.84 11.00
N ILE A 190 21.86 -22.37 9.76
CA ILE A 190 20.64 -22.20 8.94
C ILE A 190 20.01 -23.55 8.64
N ARG A 191 20.82 -24.55 8.28
CA ARG A 191 20.41 -25.93 8.09
C ARG A 191 19.74 -26.48 9.35
N GLU A 192 20.33 -26.28 10.53
CA GLU A 192 19.73 -26.68 11.81
C GLU A 192 18.34 -26.07 12.00
N THR A 193 18.18 -24.76 11.75
CA THR A 193 16.89 -24.07 11.85
C THR A 193 15.85 -24.64 10.88
N LEU A 194 16.21 -24.84 9.61
CA LEU A 194 15.31 -25.39 8.59
C LEU A 194 14.95 -26.84 8.90
N GLN A 195 15.91 -27.67 9.33
CA GLN A 195 15.67 -29.06 9.74
C GLN A 195 14.71 -29.11 10.93
N THR A 196 14.90 -28.22 11.91
CA THR A 196 14.03 -28.12 13.08
C THR A 196 12.60 -27.75 12.64
N CYS A 197 12.43 -26.81 11.70
CA CYS A 197 11.12 -26.53 11.11
C CYS A 197 10.51 -27.72 10.35
N ALA A 198 11.33 -28.53 9.67
CA ALA A 198 10.89 -29.68 8.90
C ALA A 198 10.44 -30.86 9.80
N GLU A 199 11.14 -31.11 10.91
CA GLU A 199 10.92 -32.30 11.75
C GLU A 199 10.10 -32.01 13.01
N LYS A 200 10.23 -30.81 13.58
CA LYS A 200 9.75 -30.47 14.93
C LYS A 200 8.81 -29.27 14.95
N ARG A 201 8.10 -28.99 13.84
CA ARG A 201 7.20 -27.82 13.71
C ARG A 201 6.21 -27.70 14.88
N THR A 202 5.54 -28.78 15.24
CA THR A 202 4.54 -28.78 16.33
C THR A 202 5.17 -28.47 17.67
N GLU A 203 6.32 -29.09 17.98
CA GLU A 203 7.07 -28.85 19.21
C GLU A 203 7.51 -27.39 19.31
N ILE A 204 8.03 -26.80 18.23
CA ILE A 204 8.43 -25.38 18.17
C ILE A 204 7.25 -24.47 18.48
N ILE A 205 6.10 -24.72 17.84
CA ILE A 205 4.90 -23.90 18.02
C ILE A 205 4.45 -23.93 19.49
N GLN A 206 4.40 -25.11 20.09
CA GLN A 206 3.92 -25.28 21.45
C GLN A 206 4.93 -24.78 22.50
N THR A 207 6.22 -25.10 22.33
CA THR A 207 7.24 -24.85 23.36
C THR A 207 7.93 -23.49 23.19
N LYS A 208 8.32 -23.14 21.96
CA LYS A 208 9.10 -21.92 21.68
C LYS A 208 8.22 -20.71 21.39
N LEU A 209 7.11 -20.91 20.67
CA LEU A 209 6.19 -19.82 20.33
C LEU A 209 5.05 -19.68 21.33
N LYS A 210 4.67 -20.77 22.02
CA LYS A 210 3.52 -20.84 22.92
C LYS A 210 2.22 -20.38 22.24
N LEU A 211 2.06 -20.79 20.99
CA LEU A 211 0.88 -20.52 20.18
C LEU A 211 0.12 -21.81 19.91
N ASP A 212 -1.15 -21.69 19.51
CA ASP A 212 -1.87 -22.81 18.93
C ASP A 212 -1.27 -23.21 17.56
N LYS A 213 -1.59 -24.43 17.12
CA LYS A 213 -1.04 -25.02 15.89
C LYS A 213 -1.32 -24.17 14.65
N THR A 214 -2.50 -23.55 14.55
CA THR A 214 -2.92 -22.80 13.37
C THR A 214 -2.23 -21.44 13.32
N ALA A 215 -2.25 -20.69 14.41
CA ALA A 215 -1.55 -19.41 14.51
C ALA A 215 -0.03 -19.58 14.35
N GLY A 216 0.55 -20.61 14.98
CA GLY A 216 1.96 -20.92 14.88
C GLY A 216 2.41 -21.27 13.46
N LYS A 217 1.64 -22.10 12.73
CA LYS A 217 1.93 -22.41 11.32
C LYS A 217 1.91 -21.16 10.45
N LEU A 218 0.89 -20.32 10.60
CA LEU A 218 0.75 -19.08 9.85
C LEU A 218 1.91 -18.12 10.16
N LEU A 219 2.31 -18.02 11.43
CA LEU A 219 3.43 -17.18 11.84
C LEU A 219 4.76 -17.67 11.25
N LEU A 220 5.05 -18.97 11.32
CA LEU A 220 6.27 -19.54 10.76
C LEU A 220 6.35 -19.30 9.24
N GLN A 221 5.26 -19.52 8.52
CA GLN A 221 5.20 -19.22 7.08
C GLN A 221 5.36 -17.72 6.80
N LYS A 222 4.66 -16.86 7.56
CA LYS A 222 4.76 -15.41 7.43
C LYS A 222 6.19 -14.92 7.63
N VAL A 223 6.84 -15.34 8.71
CA VAL A 223 8.23 -14.95 9.04
C VAL A 223 9.21 -15.49 8.01
N PHE A 224 9.04 -16.75 7.60
CA PHE A 224 9.88 -17.34 6.55
C PHE A 224 9.72 -16.62 5.21
N ASN A 225 8.51 -16.15 4.89
CA ASN A 225 8.23 -15.33 3.72
C ASN A 225 8.61 -13.84 3.87
N GLY A 226 9.38 -13.48 4.91
CA GLY A 226 9.90 -12.13 5.12
C GLY A 226 8.97 -11.18 5.87
N GLY A 227 7.84 -11.67 6.39
CA GLY A 227 6.94 -10.90 7.25
C GLY A 227 7.52 -10.64 8.65
N GLY A 228 7.05 -9.56 9.28
CA GLY A 228 7.47 -9.17 10.62
C GLY A 228 6.99 -10.12 11.72
N THR A 229 7.74 -10.16 12.82
CA THR A 229 7.37 -10.86 14.05
C THR A 229 6.37 -10.03 14.86
N PRO A 230 5.31 -10.63 15.44
CA PRO A 230 4.41 -9.95 16.37
C PRO A 230 5.18 -9.34 17.55
N SER A 231 4.74 -8.19 18.05
CA SER A 231 5.39 -7.45 19.15
C SER A 231 5.64 -8.30 20.41
N HIS A 232 4.70 -9.17 20.77
CA HIS A 232 4.84 -10.09 21.91
C HIS A 232 5.88 -11.20 21.71
N LEU A 233 6.33 -11.42 20.47
CA LEU A 233 7.37 -12.40 20.09
C LEU A 233 8.60 -11.73 19.46
N GLU A 234 8.73 -10.40 19.57
CA GLU A 234 9.82 -9.63 18.93
C GLU A 234 11.21 -10.08 19.38
N LYS A 235 11.35 -10.61 20.60
CA LYS A 235 12.62 -11.10 21.18
C LYS A 235 12.79 -12.62 21.08
N ASN A 236 11.97 -13.31 20.29
CA ASN A 236 12.03 -14.77 20.20
C ASN A 236 13.23 -15.21 19.35
N GLU A 237 14.22 -15.84 19.97
CA GLU A 237 15.47 -16.27 19.31
C GLU A 237 15.22 -17.17 18.10
N PHE A 238 14.25 -18.09 18.18
CA PHE A 238 13.95 -18.99 17.08
C PHE A 238 13.39 -18.26 15.85
N LEU A 239 12.52 -17.26 16.07
CA LEU A 239 12.00 -16.45 14.96
C LEU A 239 13.11 -15.63 14.29
N HIS A 240 14.10 -15.15 15.05
CA HIS A 240 15.27 -14.48 14.48
C HIS A 240 16.14 -15.42 13.65
N ASP A 241 16.37 -16.64 14.12
CA ASP A 241 17.08 -17.66 13.35
C ASP A 241 16.31 -18.03 12.07
N LEU A 242 14.98 -18.11 12.14
CA LEU A 242 14.13 -18.35 10.97
C LEU A 242 14.19 -17.20 9.95
N GLN A 243 14.23 -15.93 10.42
CA GLN A 243 14.44 -14.77 9.55
C GLN A 243 15.79 -14.83 8.82
N ARG A 244 16.86 -15.26 9.52
CA ARG A 244 18.18 -15.47 8.92
C ARG A 244 18.15 -16.58 7.88
N ALA A 245 17.49 -17.69 8.19
CA ALA A 245 17.31 -18.80 7.26
C ALA A 245 16.54 -18.36 6.00
N SER A 246 15.46 -17.58 6.16
CA SER A 246 14.69 -16.97 5.08
C SER A 246 15.57 -16.09 4.16
N LEU A 247 16.38 -15.21 4.75
CA LEU A 247 17.26 -14.33 3.98
C LEU A 247 18.30 -15.13 3.19
N PHE A 248 18.87 -16.16 3.81
CA PHE A 248 19.82 -17.05 3.16
C PHE A 248 19.20 -17.79 1.97
N CYS A 249 17.99 -18.34 2.15
CA CYS A 249 17.29 -19.05 1.07
C CYS A 249 16.98 -18.11 -0.11
N ARG A 250 16.65 -16.84 0.16
CA ARG A 250 16.52 -15.79 -0.86
C ARG A 250 17.80 -15.57 -1.65
N TRP A 251 18.95 -15.56 -0.99
CA TRP A 251 20.23 -15.41 -1.68
C TRP A 251 20.61 -16.63 -2.52
N VAL A 252 20.36 -17.84 -2.01
CA VAL A 252 20.58 -19.07 -2.78
C VAL A 252 19.66 -19.10 -4.00
N ALA A 253 18.37 -18.79 -3.82
CA ALA A 253 17.40 -18.69 -4.91
C ALA A 253 17.84 -17.72 -6.00
N ALA A 254 18.26 -16.50 -5.62
CA ALA A 254 18.72 -15.50 -6.57
C ALA A 254 19.99 -15.93 -7.32
N THR A 255 20.87 -16.68 -6.66
CA THR A 255 22.08 -17.22 -7.29
C THR A 255 21.73 -18.36 -8.26
N ALA A 256 20.81 -19.24 -7.87
CA ALA A 256 20.41 -20.40 -8.67
C ALA A 256 19.56 -20.03 -9.89
N LEU A 257 18.70 -19.01 -9.77
CA LEU A 257 17.75 -18.62 -10.82
C LEU A 257 18.27 -17.53 -11.76
N LYS A 258 19.46 -16.96 -11.48
CA LYS A 258 20.03 -15.81 -12.21
C LYS A 258 19.95 -15.96 -13.73
N ASP A 259 20.49 -17.07 -14.24
CA ASP A 259 20.67 -17.25 -15.69
C ASP A 259 19.51 -18.01 -16.35
N LEU A 260 18.52 -18.44 -15.56
CA LEU A 260 17.43 -19.32 -16.00
C LEU A 260 16.08 -18.63 -16.05
N ALA A 261 15.77 -17.86 -15.01
CA ALA A 261 14.39 -17.46 -14.71
C ALA A 261 14.28 -16.02 -14.21
N TRP A 262 15.41 -15.35 -13.93
CA TRP A 262 15.44 -14.08 -13.23
C TRP A 262 14.66 -12.99 -13.95
N ALA A 263 14.77 -12.91 -15.29
CA ALA A 263 14.02 -11.95 -16.09
C ALA A 263 12.49 -12.14 -15.95
N SER A 264 12.01 -13.38 -16.02
CA SER A 264 10.58 -13.70 -15.90
C SER A 264 10.06 -13.47 -14.48
N VAL A 265 10.84 -13.85 -13.46
CA VAL A 265 10.49 -13.61 -12.04
C VAL A 265 10.39 -12.11 -11.75
N LEU A 266 11.29 -11.29 -12.33
CA LEU A 266 11.25 -9.84 -12.18
C LEU A 266 10.10 -9.19 -12.94
N GLN A 267 9.77 -9.67 -14.14
CA GLN A 267 8.61 -9.18 -14.90
C GLN A 267 7.30 -9.44 -14.15
N ALA A 268 7.19 -10.59 -13.48
CA ALA A 268 6.05 -10.92 -12.63
C ALA A 268 6.02 -10.12 -11.31
N LYS A 269 7.05 -9.33 -10.99
CA LYS A 269 7.24 -8.63 -9.70
C LYS A 269 7.25 -9.57 -8.48
N GLU A 270 7.52 -10.85 -8.66
CA GLU A 270 7.39 -11.84 -7.59
C GLU A 270 8.70 -12.14 -6.86
N ARG A 271 8.59 -12.81 -5.70
CA ARG A 271 9.74 -13.15 -4.86
C ARG A 271 10.45 -14.44 -5.36
N PRO A 272 11.77 -14.41 -5.60
CA PRO A 272 12.50 -15.53 -6.20
C PRO A 272 12.66 -16.75 -5.27
N ASP A 273 12.65 -16.56 -3.95
CA ASP A 273 12.68 -17.67 -2.98
C ASP A 273 11.47 -18.58 -3.06
N LEU A 274 10.31 -18.02 -3.42
CA LEU A 274 9.07 -18.78 -3.57
C LEU A 274 9.20 -19.77 -4.73
N TYR A 275 9.73 -19.33 -5.87
CA TYR A 275 9.97 -20.19 -7.03
C TYR A 275 11.04 -21.24 -6.80
N PHE A 276 12.07 -20.92 -6.02
CA PHE A 276 13.22 -21.80 -5.84
C PHE A 276 12.85 -23.16 -5.22
N TRP A 277 12.01 -23.19 -4.18
CA TRP A 277 11.58 -24.46 -3.59
C TRP A 277 10.33 -25.04 -4.27
N ASN A 278 9.49 -24.22 -4.92
CA ASN A 278 8.36 -24.69 -5.73
C ASN A 278 8.80 -25.59 -6.89
N ILE A 279 10.02 -25.44 -7.39
CA ILE A 279 10.61 -26.36 -8.38
C ILE A 279 10.77 -27.77 -7.80
N ALA A 280 11.22 -27.87 -6.54
CA ALA A 280 11.29 -29.15 -5.85
C ALA A 280 9.90 -29.72 -5.55
N GLU A 281 8.94 -28.87 -5.18
CA GLU A 281 7.53 -29.24 -5.03
C GLU A 281 7.00 -29.85 -6.33
N ASP A 282 7.13 -29.16 -7.46
CA ASP A 282 6.66 -29.65 -8.76
C ASP A 282 7.25 -31.00 -9.16
N VAL A 283 8.56 -31.19 -9.00
CA VAL A 283 9.24 -32.46 -9.30
C VAL A 283 8.69 -33.61 -8.43
N VAL A 284 8.39 -33.32 -7.16
CA VAL A 284 7.75 -34.28 -6.27
C VAL A 284 6.31 -34.58 -6.69
N MET A 285 5.53 -33.54 -7.01
CA MET A 285 4.14 -33.67 -7.42
C MET A 285 4.01 -34.46 -8.73
N GLU A 286 4.89 -34.24 -9.69
CA GLU A 286 4.90 -34.97 -10.96
C GLU A 286 5.18 -36.47 -10.73
N ALA A 287 6.18 -36.80 -9.89
CA ALA A 287 6.48 -38.19 -9.55
C ALA A 287 5.30 -38.86 -8.83
N TRP A 288 4.57 -38.10 -8.01
CA TRP A 288 3.39 -38.56 -7.29
C TRP A 288 2.18 -38.75 -8.23
N LEU A 289 1.90 -37.79 -9.12
CA LEU A 289 0.86 -37.90 -10.14
C LEU A 289 1.11 -39.09 -11.07
N ALA A 290 2.36 -39.30 -11.49
CA ALA A 290 2.72 -40.48 -12.29
C ALA A 290 2.49 -41.80 -11.54
N LYS A 291 2.57 -41.81 -10.21
CA LYS A 291 2.17 -42.97 -9.39
C LYS A 291 0.65 -43.08 -9.30
N ALA A 292 -0.06 -41.98 -9.04
CA ALA A 292 -1.51 -41.94 -8.94
C ALA A 292 -2.20 -42.42 -10.23
N ALA A 293 -1.67 -42.03 -11.40
CA ALA A 293 -2.17 -42.47 -12.70
C ALA A 293 -2.16 -44.00 -12.88
N THR A 294 -1.25 -44.72 -12.20
CA THR A 294 -1.20 -46.21 -12.27
C THR A 294 -2.29 -46.90 -11.47
N LEU A 295 -3.06 -46.15 -10.67
CA LEU A 295 -4.03 -46.69 -9.72
C LEU A 295 -5.47 -46.65 -10.22
N GLY A 296 -5.71 -46.04 -11.38
CA GLY A 296 -7.04 -45.96 -11.98
C GLY A 296 -8.03 -45.10 -11.18
N SER A 297 -7.55 -44.05 -10.51
CA SER A 297 -8.44 -43.08 -9.85
C SER A 297 -9.35 -42.40 -10.89
N GLN A 298 -10.64 -42.28 -10.57
CA GLN A 298 -11.63 -41.54 -11.34
C GLN A 298 -11.56 -40.03 -11.05
N HIS A 299 -11.23 -39.66 -9.81
CA HIS A 299 -10.95 -38.28 -9.41
C HIS A 299 -9.45 -38.08 -9.18
N THR A 300 -8.87 -37.04 -9.77
CA THR A 300 -7.53 -36.55 -9.42
C THR A 300 -7.47 -35.03 -9.53
N SER A 301 -7.06 -34.36 -8.47
CA SER A 301 -6.87 -32.90 -8.46
C SER A 301 -5.64 -32.47 -7.67
N LEU A 302 -5.13 -31.28 -7.99
CA LEU A 302 -3.94 -30.71 -7.34
C LEU A 302 -4.31 -29.69 -6.27
N HIS A 303 -3.78 -29.90 -5.07
CA HIS A 303 -3.96 -29.01 -3.92
C HIS A 303 -2.61 -28.49 -3.40
N PHE A 304 -1.79 -27.94 -4.30
CA PHE A 304 -0.47 -27.38 -4.01
C PHE A 304 0.54 -28.41 -3.48
N ASP A 305 0.69 -28.52 -2.15
CA ASP A 305 1.59 -29.49 -1.50
C ASP A 305 0.96 -30.89 -1.37
N GLY A 306 -0.14 -31.13 -2.07
CA GLY A 306 -0.94 -32.34 -2.00
C GLY A 306 -1.73 -32.66 -3.27
N ILE A 307 -2.24 -33.89 -3.31
CA ILE A 307 -3.18 -34.37 -4.32
C ILE A 307 -4.43 -34.93 -3.63
N ARG A 308 -5.56 -34.83 -4.30
CA ARG A 308 -6.79 -35.49 -3.86
C ARG A 308 -7.18 -36.61 -4.83
N LEU A 309 -7.53 -37.76 -4.27
CA LEU A 309 -7.82 -39.01 -5.00
C LEU A 309 -9.07 -39.68 -4.42
N ASP A 310 -9.65 -40.63 -5.16
CA ASP A 310 -10.77 -41.43 -4.66
C ASP A 310 -10.37 -42.22 -3.42
N ARG A 311 -11.27 -42.27 -2.42
CA ARG A 311 -11.03 -43.00 -1.17
C ARG A 311 -10.71 -44.47 -1.38
N GLN A 312 -11.29 -45.08 -2.42
CA GLN A 312 -11.11 -46.50 -2.76
C GLN A 312 -9.66 -46.83 -3.16
N VAL A 313 -8.94 -45.87 -3.76
CA VAL A 313 -7.55 -46.07 -4.22
C VAL A 313 -6.57 -46.29 -3.06
N ALA A 314 -6.90 -45.78 -1.87
CA ALA A 314 -6.08 -45.91 -0.67
C ALA A 314 -6.49 -47.09 0.24
N GLN A 315 -7.39 -47.96 -0.23
CA GLN A 315 -7.81 -49.15 0.52
C GLN A 315 -6.89 -50.36 0.24
N PRO A 316 -6.75 -51.31 1.17
CA PRO A 316 -7.40 -51.38 2.50
C PRO A 316 -6.69 -50.54 3.58
N SER A 317 -5.49 -50.03 3.32
CA SER A 317 -4.69 -49.29 4.30
C SER A 317 -4.18 -47.97 3.73
N VAL A 318 -4.71 -46.88 4.26
CA VAL A 318 -4.31 -45.51 3.92
C VAL A 318 -2.85 -45.26 4.29
N ASP A 319 -2.37 -45.83 5.39
CA ASP A 319 -0.99 -45.66 5.84
C ASP A 319 0.00 -46.38 4.90
N GLU A 320 -0.30 -47.62 4.49
CA GLU A 320 0.51 -48.35 3.50
C GLU A 320 0.52 -47.64 2.13
N PHE A 321 -0.63 -47.06 1.75
CA PHE A 321 -0.75 -46.22 0.56
C PHE A 321 0.16 -44.99 0.63
N CYS A 322 0.14 -44.25 1.74
CA CYS A 322 0.98 -43.08 1.97
C CYS A 322 2.47 -43.46 1.91
N GLU A 323 2.88 -44.57 2.55
CA GLU A 323 4.26 -45.05 2.55
C GLU A 323 4.72 -45.47 1.15
N SER A 324 3.87 -46.17 0.40
CA SER A 324 4.12 -46.58 -0.98
C SER A 324 4.33 -45.37 -1.92
N CYS A 325 3.51 -44.32 -1.77
CA CYS A 325 3.67 -43.07 -2.50
C CYS A 325 4.97 -42.37 -2.13
N ALA A 326 5.28 -42.22 -0.83
CA ALA A 326 6.50 -41.58 -0.35
C ALA A 326 7.76 -42.31 -0.83
N LYS A 327 7.76 -43.65 -0.82
CA LYS A 327 8.84 -44.48 -1.35
C LYS A 327 9.03 -44.30 -2.86
N THR A 328 7.93 -44.20 -3.60
CA THR A 328 7.98 -43.96 -5.05
C THR A 328 8.55 -42.58 -5.37
N ILE A 329 8.13 -41.54 -4.64
CA ILE A 329 8.68 -40.17 -4.77
C ILE A 329 10.17 -40.17 -4.48
N ARG A 330 10.61 -40.81 -3.39
CA ARG A 330 12.04 -40.92 -3.05
C ARG A 330 12.83 -41.65 -4.12
N ALA A 331 12.31 -42.74 -4.66
CA ALA A 331 12.98 -43.50 -5.71
C ALA A 331 13.13 -42.70 -7.01
N LYS A 332 12.12 -41.91 -7.40
CA LYS A 332 12.14 -41.13 -8.64
C LYS A 332 12.89 -39.80 -8.53
N THR A 333 12.80 -39.12 -7.40
CA THR A 333 13.24 -37.72 -7.26
C THR A 333 14.41 -37.55 -6.28
N GLY A 334 14.70 -38.59 -5.49
CA GLY A 334 15.62 -38.53 -4.35
C GLY A 334 15.06 -37.80 -3.12
N PHE A 335 13.93 -37.09 -3.21
CA PHE A 335 13.34 -36.37 -2.07
C PHE A 335 12.59 -37.34 -1.16
N SER A 336 12.87 -37.24 0.14
CA SER A 336 12.15 -37.95 1.17
C SER A 336 11.03 -37.08 1.70
N VAL A 337 9.80 -37.58 1.61
CA VAL A 337 8.59 -36.86 2.06
C VAL A 337 7.78 -37.76 2.98
N GLN A 338 6.95 -37.14 3.82
CA GLN A 338 5.95 -37.83 4.62
C GLN A 338 4.58 -37.37 4.15
N ILE A 339 3.76 -38.31 3.71
CA ILE A 339 2.41 -38.04 3.20
C ILE A 339 1.40 -38.31 4.31
N ARG A 340 0.40 -37.43 4.46
CA ARG A 340 -0.68 -37.55 5.44
C ARG A 340 -2.02 -37.23 4.81
N VAL A 341 -3.08 -37.90 5.26
CA VAL A 341 -4.44 -37.48 4.94
C VAL A 341 -4.81 -36.25 5.78
N LYS A 342 -5.36 -35.24 5.11
CA LYS A 342 -5.89 -34.04 5.72
C LYS A 342 -7.38 -34.18 5.89
N GLU A 343 -7.81 -34.18 7.14
CA GLU A 343 -9.23 -34.26 7.48
C GLU A 343 -9.82 -32.85 7.62
N HIS A 344 -10.98 -32.65 7.00
CA HIS A 344 -11.73 -31.40 7.03
C HIS A 344 -13.08 -31.66 7.67
N TYR A 345 -13.40 -30.93 8.74
CA TYR A 345 -14.66 -31.11 9.49
C TYR A 345 -15.36 -29.76 9.66
N ASN A 346 -16.69 -29.75 9.54
CA ASN A 346 -17.48 -28.60 9.97
C ASN A 346 -17.56 -28.57 11.51
N PHE A 347 -18.04 -27.46 12.06
CA PHE A 347 -18.11 -27.28 13.51
C PHE A 347 -18.94 -28.38 14.20
N LYS A 348 -20.11 -28.74 13.65
CA LYS A 348 -21.00 -29.77 14.22
C LYS A 348 -20.31 -31.16 14.27
N THR A 349 -19.58 -31.53 13.22
CA THR A 349 -18.81 -32.78 13.21
C THR A 349 -17.67 -32.78 14.23
N LEU A 350 -16.97 -31.64 14.40
CA LEU A 350 -15.95 -31.52 15.44
C LEU A 350 -16.55 -31.63 16.84
N LEU A 351 -17.72 -31.04 17.08
CA LEU A 351 -18.46 -31.15 18.33
C LEU A 351 -18.86 -32.61 18.61
N GLY A 352 -19.36 -33.31 17.59
CA GLY A 352 -19.78 -34.71 17.69
C GLY A 352 -18.66 -35.70 18.00
N LYS A 353 -17.38 -35.31 17.78
CA LYS A 353 -16.18 -36.10 18.10
C LYS A 353 -15.72 -35.99 19.57
N LEU A 354 -16.34 -35.13 20.37
CA LEU A 354 -16.03 -35.05 21.80
C LEU A 354 -16.72 -36.21 22.56
N ASP A 355 -16.00 -36.81 23.52
CA ASP A 355 -16.42 -38.04 24.20
C ASP A 355 -17.57 -37.85 25.20
N SER A 356 -17.80 -36.62 25.69
CA SER A 356 -18.76 -36.31 26.75
C SER A 356 -20.10 -35.82 26.18
N LYS A 357 -21.04 -36.73 25.95
CA LYS A 357 -22.43 -36.41 25.58
C LYS A 357 -23.39 -36.72 26.73
N GLU A 358 -24.24 -35.75 27.07
CA GLU A 358 -25.30 -35.86 28.06
C GLU A 358 -26.64 -35.55 27.40
N THR A 359 -27.67 -36.34 27.67
CA THR A 359 -29.04 -36.02 27.25
C THR A 359 -29.67 -35.05 28.24
N VAL A 360 -30.17 -33.92 27.74
CA VAL A 360 -30.79 -32.86 28.54
C VAL A 360 -32.24 -32.63 28.13
N ALA A 361 -33.08 -32.28 29.10
CA ALA A 361 -34.50 -32.04 28.85
C ALA A 361 -34.70 -30.78 27.97
N CYS A 362 -35.39 -30.95 26.84
CA CYS A 362 -35.84 -29.87 25.99
C CYS A 362 -37.31 -30.12 25.59
N PRO A 363 -38.22 -29.15 25.76
CA PRO A 363 -39.62 -29.30 25.36
C PRO A 363 -39.77 -29.65 23.87
N GLU A 364 -40.66 -30.60 23.54
CA GLU A 364 -40.89 -31.06 22.15
C GLU A 364 -41.23 -29.92 21.19
N ILE A 365 -41.97 -28.90 21.64
CA ILE A 365 -42.31 -27.73 20.81
C ILE A 365 -41.08 -26.95 20.35
N LEU A 366 -40.00 -26.96 21.14
CA LEU A 366 -38.74 -26.29 20.81
C LEU A 366 -37.83 -27.14 19.91
N LEU A 367 -38.06 -28.46 19.86
CA LEU A 367 -37.35 -29.39 18.98
C LEU A 367 -37.93 -29.42 17.54
N LYS A 368 -39.04 -28.72 17.30
CA LYS A 368 -39.63 -28.59 15.95
C LYS A 368 -38.72 -27.84 14.98
N HIS A 369 -38.91 -28.12 13.70
CA HIS A 369 -38.19 -27.46 12.61
C HIS A 369 -38.21 -25.93 12.75
N GLY A 370 -37.05 -25.31 12.59
CA GLY A 370 -36.87 -23.85 12.69
C GLY A 370 -36.95 -23.21 14.08
N ASN A 371 -37.03 -24.01 15.16
CA ASN A 371 -37.00 -23.51 16.54
C ASN A 371 -35.62 -23.64 17.23
N CYS A 372 -34.52 -23.95 16.51
CA CYS A 372 -33.19 -24.11 17.15
C CYS A 372 -32.70 -22.89 17.94
N ILE A 373 -33.04 -21.67 17.50
CA ILE A 373 -32.70 -20.46 18.28
C ILE A 373 -33.44 -20.48 19.63
N LEU A 374 -34.71 -20.91 19.65
CA LEU A 374 -35.52 -20.98 20.86
C LEU A 374 -35.09 -22.13 21.78
N ALA A 375 -34.77 -23.30 21.21
CA ALA A 375 -34.18 -24.42 21.95
C ALA A 375 -32.86 -24.00 22.60
N SER A 376 -32.01 -23.26 21.88
CA SER A 376 -30.77 -22.73 22.43
C SER A 376 -31.01 -21.74 23.57
N LEU A 377 -31.97 -20.82 23.42
CA LEU A 377 -32.34 -19.87 24.48
C LEU A 377 -32.86 -20.56 25.75
N HIS A 378 -33.66 -21.61 25.60
CA HIS A 378 -34.13 -22.42 26.73
C HIS A 378 -32.96 -22.92 27.58
N HIS A 379 -31.93 -23.47 26.93
CA HIS A 379 -30.74 -23.99 27.62
C HIS A 379 -29.86 -22.91 28.26
N LEU A 380 -29.89 -21.68 27.74
CA LEU A 380 -29.19 -20.53 28.33
C LEU A 380 -29.95 -19.91 29.52
N GLY A 381 -31.04 -20.51 29.97
CA GLY A 381 -31.83 -20.05 31.12
C GLY A 381 -32.97 -19.08 30.76
N PHE A 382 -33.40 -19.04 29.50
CA PHE A 382 -34.51 -18.21 29.02
C PHE A 382 -35.72 -19.08 28.60
N ALA A 383 -36.01 -20.11 29.40
CA ALA A 383 -37.05 -21.09 29.10
C ALA A 383 -38.46 -20.49 28.98
N GLU A 384 -38.80 -19.51 29.83
CA GLU A 384 -40.10 -18.82 29.77
C GLU A 384 -40.25 -18.03 28.47
N GLN A 385 -39.23 -17.27 28.08
CA GLN A 385 -39.23 -16.48 26.85
C GLN A 385 -39.28 -17.39 25.61
N ALA A 386 -38.46 -18.45 25.58
CA ALA A 386 -38.44 -19.41 24.50
C ALA A 386 -39.80 -20.14 24.35
N GLY A 387 -40.38 -20.61 25.46
CA GLY A 387 -41.68 -21.28 25.46
C GLY A 387 -42.85 -20.35 25.06
N SER A 388 -42.83 -19.10 25.55
CA SER A 388 -43.82 -18.09 25.19
C SER A 388 -43.79 -17.77 23.69
N MET A 389 -42.61 -17.55 23.13
CA MET A 389 -42.45 -17.28 21.70
C MET A 389 -42.81 -18.49 20.83
N ALA A 390 -42.43 -19.70 21.23
CA ALA A 390 -42.78 -20.93 20.50
C ALA A 390 -44.30 -21.20 20.48
N SER A 391 -45.01 -20.79 21.54
CA SER A 391 -46.47 -20.92 21.66
C SER A 391 -47.24 -19.78 20.98
N THR A 392 -46.55 -18.73 20.54
CA THR A 392 -47.18 -17.57 19.90
C THR A 392 -47.50 -17.88 18.42
N VAL A 393 -48.80 -17.89 18.09
CA VAL A 393 -49.32 -18.19 16.74
C VAL A 393 -49.83 -16.96 15.99
N ILE A 394 -49.62 -15.76 16.53
CA ILE A 394 -50.11 -14.50 15.96
C ILE A 394 -48.94 -13.49 15.92
N GLY A 395 -48.82 -12.74 14.82
CA GLY A 395 -47.88 -11.63 14.68
C GLY A 395 -46.84 -11.83 13.57
N PRO A 396 -46.10 -10.77 13.18
CA PRO A 396 -45.21 -10.78 12.01
C PRO A 396 -44.11 -11.85 12.07
N ALA A 397 -43.52 -12.08 13.25
CA ALA A 397 -42.49 -13.10 13.44
C ALA A 397 -43.03 -14.53 13.28
N HIS A 398 -44.29 -14.78 13.67
CA HIS A 398 -44.94 -16.07 13.45
C HIS A 398 -45.29 -16.26 11.96
N VAL A 399 -45.82 -15.22 11.29
CA VAL A 399 -46.12 -15.28 9.85
C VAL A 399 -44.86 -15.55 9.03
N PHE A 400 -43.75 -14.90 9.36
CA PHE A 400 -42.46 -15.16 8.72
C PHE A 400 -42.01 -16.62 8.92
N PHE A 401 -42.02 -17.10 10.17
CA PHE A 401 -41.68 -18.48 10.50
C PHE A 401 -42.58 -19.50 9.78
N ALA A 402 -43.89 -19.27 9.76
CA ALA A 402 -44.85 -20.16 9.10
C ALA A 402 -44.66 -20.20 7.57
N ARG A 403 -44.18 -19.11 6.97
CA ARG A 403 -43.90 -19.04 5.52
C ARG A 403 -42.55 -19.64 5.13
N ARG A 404 -41.52 -19.42 5.95
CA ARG A 404 -40.12 -19.72 5.59
C ARG A 404 -39.50 -20.88 6.36
N GLY A 405 -40.16 -21.40 7.38
CA GLY A 405 -39.65 -22.48 8.22
C GLY A 405 -38.43 -22.10 9.06
N CYS A 406 -38.07 -20.82 9.12
CA CYS A 406 -36.86 -20.31 9.78
C CYS A 406 -37.17 -19.06 10.62
N ARG A 407 -36.23 -18.66 11.48
CA ARG A 407 -36.31 -17.43 12.30
C ARG A 407 -35.05 -16.61 12.16
N THR A 408 -35.18 -15.28 12.21
CA THR A 408 -34.02 -14.38 12.37
C THR A 408 -33.68 -14.15 13.83
N TYR A 409 -32.43 -13.83 14.13
CA TYR A 409 -32.03 -13.43 15.48
C TYR A 409 -32.70 -12.12 15.92
N GLU A 410 -33.01 -11.21 14.98
CA GLU A 410 -33.76 -9.99 15.27
C GLU A 410 -35.20 -10.30 15.74
N GLN A 411 -35.91 -11.19 15.05
CA GLN A 411 -37.26 -11.60 15.45
C GLN A 411 -37.28 -12.19 16.85
N VAL A 412 -36.28 -13.00 17.17
CA VAL A 412 -36.14 -13.62 18.50
C VAL A 412 -35.79 -12.56 19.55
N LYS A 413 -34.83 -11.68 19.28
CA LYS A 413 -34.47 -10.54 20.14
C LYS A 413 -35.71 -9.72 20.50
N ASP A 414 -36.49 -9.31 19.50
CA ASP A 414 -37.62 -8.40 19.69
C ASP A 414 -38.82 -9.11 20.35
N SER A 415 -39.14 -10.34 19.91
CA SER A 415 -40.31 -11.07 20.44
C SER A 415 -40.06 -11.67 21.83
N ALA A 416 -38.83 -12.05 22.15
CA ALA A 416 -38.44 -12.55 23.46
C ALA A 416 -38.08 -11.43 24.45
N GLY A 417 -37.98 -10.17 23.99
CA GLY A 417 -37.59 -9.03 24.82
C GLY A 417 -36.15 -9.10 25.32
N LEU A 418 -35.25 -9.72 24.55
CA LEU A 418 -33.85 -9.95 24.92
C LEU A 418 -32.93 -8.94 24.23
N ARG A 419 -31.70 -8.79 24.76
CA ARG A 419 -30.64 -8.06 24.04
C ARG A 419 -29.64 -9.06 23.47
N LEU A 420 -29.46 -9.02 22.16
CA LEU A 420 -28.47 -9.82 21.46
C LEU A 420 -27.35 -8.92 20.93
N PHE A 421 -26.10 -9.32 21.16
CA PHE A 421 -24.92 -8.60 20.67
C PHE A 421 -24.10 -9.50 19.73
N PRO A 422 -24.28 -9.39 18.40
CA PRO A 422 -23.54 -10.19 17.43
C PRO A 422 -22.04 -9.86 17.39
N ARG A 423 -21.18 -10.88 17.31
CA ARG A 423 -19.73 -10.78 17.11
C ARG A 423 -19.21 -11.97 16.32
N LEU A 424 -18.08 -11.79 15.64
CA LEU A 424 -17.32 -12.90 15.07
C LEU A 424 -16.42 -13.56 16.14
N PRO A 425 -16.11 -14.86 16.04
CA PRO A 425 -15.32 -15.61 17.04
C PRO A 425 -13.83 -15.21 17.00
N ARG A 426 -13.49 -14.03 17.52
CA ARG A 426 -12.14 -13.42 17.46
C ARG A 426 -11.43 -13.32 18.80
N ARG A 427 -12.09 -13.73 19.90
CA ARG A 427 -11.51 -13.83 21.24
C ARG A 427 -11.99 -15.09 21.94
N GLU A 428 -11.20 -15.54 22.91
CA GLU A 428 -11.64 -16.58 23.84
C GLU A 428 -12.86 -16.11 24.65
N LEU A 429 -13.71 -17.09 24.97
CA LEU A 429 -14.87 -16.88 25.81
C LEU A 429 -14.45 -16.73 27.28
N LYS A 430 -15.19 -15.93 28.04
CA LYS A 430 -14.94 -15.73 29.47
C LYS A 430 -15.99 -16.45 30.32
N PRO A 431 -15.65 -16.85 31.57
CA PRO A 431 -16.61 -17.42 32.50
C PRO A 431 -17.89 -16.56 32.64
N GLY A 432 -19.03 -17.22 32.61
CA GLY A 432 -20.37 -16.63 32.69
C GLY A 432 -20.89 -15.97 31.40
N GLU A 433 -20.21 -16.14 30.27
CA GLU A 433 -20.73 -15.70 28.97
C GLU A 433 -21.71 -16.74 28.40
N LYS A 434 -22.88 -16.25 27.95
CA LYS A 434 -23.96 -17.04 27.33
C LYS A 434 -24.14 -16.60 25.89
N ILE A 435 -24.08 -17.55 24.96
CA ILE A 435 -23.98 -17.29 23.52
C ILE A 435 -24.91 -18.20 22.76
N LEU A 436 -25.68 -17.62 21.84
CA LEU A 436 -26.29 -18.37 20.74
C LEU A 436 -25.25 -18.46 19.62
N LEU A 437 -24.83 -19.67 19.30
CA LEU A 437 -23.79 -19.97 18.30
C LEU A 437 -24.47 -20.31 16.98
N HIS A 438 -24.32 -19.42 15.99
CA HIS A 438 -24.80 -19.64 14.63
C HIS A 438 -23.79 -20.43 13.81
N LEU A 439 -24.26 -21.45 13.10
CA LEU A 439 -23.46 -22.38 12.28
C LEU A 439 -24.10 -22.54 10.90
N ALA A 440 -23.31 -22.84 9.87
CA ALA A 440 -23.79 -23.17 8.52
C ALA A 440 -23.69 -24.68 8.25
N SER A 441 -24.23 -25.48 9.17
CA SER A 441 -24.09 -26.94 9.27
C SER A 441 -24.50 -27.69 8.00
N GLY A 442 -23.59 -27.84 7.03
CA GLY A 442 -23.87 -28.53 5.76
C GLY A 442 -25.05 -27.90 5.02
N GLY A 443 -24.94 -26.61 4.73
CA GLY A 443 -25.93 -25.90 3.92
C GLY A 443 -27.19 -25.52 4.67
N LYS A 444 -27.35 -26.00 5.90
CA LYS A 444 -28.51 -25.78 6.76
C LYS A 444 -28.13 -24.94 7.97
N PRO A 445 -28.41 -23.61 7.95
CA PRO A 445 -28.05 -22.74 9.05
C PRO A 445 -28.72 -23.16 10.36
N HIS A 446 -27.93 -23.37 11.40
CA HIS A 446 -28.37 -23.92 12.68
C HIS A 446 -27.89 -23.07 13.85
N CYS A 447 -28.55 -23.21 15.01
CA CYS A 447 -28.18 -22.50 16.22
C CYS A 447 -28.02 -23.49 17.37
N VAL A 448 -26.90 -23.39 18.09
CA VAL A 448 -26.64 -24.16 19.31
C VAL A 448 -26.36 -23.21 20.50
N ALA A 449 -26.68 -23.64 21.71
CA ALA A 449 -26.36 -22.88 22.92
C ALA A 449 -24.93 -23.13 23.36
N ALA A 450 -24.22 -22.07 23.77
CA ALA A 450 -22.92 -22.19 24.44
C ALA A 450 -22.90 -21.33 25.71
N GLU A 451 -22.63 -21.93 26.87
CA GLU A 451 -22.43 -21.24 28.13
C GLU A 451 -21.07 -21.60 28.73
N VAL A 452 -20.30 -20.59 29.14
CA VAL A 452 -19.07 -20.82 29.90
C VAL A 452 -19.38 -20.85 31.38
N THR A 453 -19.14 -21.97 32.04
CA THR A 453 -19.33 -22.14 33.48
C THR A 453 -18.28 -21.36 34.28
N ALA A 454 -18.49 -21.23 35.60
CA ALA A 454 -17.59 -20.49 36.48
C ALA A 454 -16.16 -21.10 36.55
N ASP A 455 -16.05 -22.41 36.35
CA ASP A 455 -14.81 -23.18 36.28
C ASP A 455 -14.15 -23.18 34.89
N GLY A 456 -14.72 -22.45 33.91
CA GLY A 456 -14.14 -22.28 32.58
C GLY A 456 -14.39 -23.45 31.62
N VAL A 457 -15.40 -24.28 31.89
CA VAL A 457 -15.88 -25.32 30.97
C VAL A 457 -16.95 -24.71 30.07
N VAL A 458 -16.92 -25.03 28.77
CA VAL A 458 -17.93 -24.58 27.80
C VAL A 458 -18.97 -25.69 27.66
N GLN A 459 -20.20 -25.41 28.09
CA GLN A 459 -21.34 -26.29 27.91
C GLN A 459 -22.04 -25.93 26.59
N ILE A 460 -21.93 -26.81 25.60
CA ILE A 460 -22.51 -26.64 24.28
C ILE A 460 -23.74 -27.54 24.19
N THR A 461 -24.93 -26.97 23.96
CA THR A 461 -26.18 -27.74 23.90
C THR A 461 -26.86 -27.56 22.54
N ASP A 462 -27.11 -28.67 21.86
CA ASP A 462 -27.83 -28.77 20.60
C ASP A 462 -29.09 -29.62 20.79
N GLY A 463 -30.27 -29.00 20.75
CA GLY A 463 -31.54 -29.69 20.97
C GLY A 463 -31.60 -30.38 22.33
N ALA A 464 -31.61 -31.72 22.33
CA ALA A 464 -31.64 -32.55 23.54
C ALA A 464 -30.25 -33.11 23.94
N GLU A 465 -29.19 -32.73 23.23
CA GLU A 465 -27.83 -33.19 23.51
C GLU A 465 -26.96 -32.05 24.05
N ARG A 466 -26.21 -32.32 25.12
CA ARG A 466 -25.23 -31.41 25.70
C ARG A 466 -23.84 -32.03 25.69
N VAL A 467 -22.85 -31.22 25.38
CA VAL A 467 -21.44 -31.59 25.34
C VAL A 467 -20.64 -30.59 26.15
N ALA A 468 -19.77 -31.10 27.02
CA ALA A 468 -18.79 -30.30 27.73
C ALA A 468 -17.48 -30.21 26.92
N ALA A 469 -16.93 -29.01 26.77
CA ALA A 469 -15.68 -28.75 26.08
C ALA A 469 -14.79 -27.80 26.88
N SER A 470 -13.47 -27.88 26.71
CA SER A 470 -12.57 -26.85 27.24
C SER A 470 -12.65 -25.56 26.40
N LEU A 471 -12.24 -24.42 26.97
CA LEU A 471 -12.10 -23.17 26.20
C LEU A 471 -11.16 -23.34 24.98
N ALA A 472 -10.10 -24.13 25.14
CA ALA A 472 -9.16 -24.45 24.07
C ALA A 472 -9.83 -25.28 22.96
N ASP A 473 -10.67 -26.26 23.31
CA ASP A 473 -11.42 -27.04 22.33
C ASP A 473 -12.43 -26.18 21.57
N MET A 474 -13.16 -25.31 22.27
CA MET A 474 -14.09 -24.37 21.62
C MET A 474 -13.36 -23.48 20.62
N TRP A 475 -12.23 -22.88 21.03
CA TRP A 475 -11.41 -22.03 20.14
C TRP A 475 -10.87 -22.82 18.94
N ARG A 476 -10.39 -24.04 19.17
CA ARG A 476 -9.92 -24.95 18.13
C ARG A 476 -11.03 -25.26 17.13
N MET A 477 -12.22 -25.62 17.60
CA MET A 477 -13.36 -25.93 16.73
C MET A 477 -13.75 -24.74 15.87
N CYS A 478 -13.85 -23.52 16.43
CA CYS A 478 -14.15 -22.32 15.63
C CYS A 478 -13.06 -21.99 14.60
N SER A 479 -11.80 -22.29 14.90
CA SER A 479 -10.66 -21.95 14.03
C SER A 479 -10.44 -22.97 12.91
N GLU A 480 -10.68 -24.24 13.18
CA GLU A 480 -10.43 -25.38 12.27
C GLU A 480 -11.64 -25.78 11.44
N ALA A 481 -12.85 -25.40 11.84
CA ALA A 481 -14.08 -25.74 11.13
C ALA A 481 -14.07 -25.26 9.68
N THR A 482 -14.53 -26.11 8.75
CA THR A 482 -14.65 -25.77 7.32
C THR A 482 -15.62 -24.62 7.08
N ASP A 483 -16.67 -24.54 7.88
CA ASP A 483 -17.72 -23.51 7.87
C ASP A 483 -17.42 -22.30 8.77
N ARG A 484 -16.19 -22.16 9.29
CA ARG A 484 -15.77 -21.05 10.19
C ARG A 484 -16.13 -19.64 9.70
N LYS A 485 -16.23 -19.43 8.39
CA LYS A 485 -16.59 -18.12 7.79
C LYS A 485 -18.04 -17.71 8.07
N TYR A 486 -18.89 -18.67 8.43
CA TYR A 486 -20.31 -18.47 8.75
C TYR A 486 -20.59 -18.54 10.25
N ILE A 487 -19.58 -18.76 11.10
CA ILE A 487 -19.77 -18.82 12.55
C ILE A 487 -19.94 -17.43 13.13
N ILE A 488 -21.05 -17.23 13.86
CA ILE A 488 -21.37 -15.95 14.53
C ILE A 488 -21.75 -16.22 15.99
N TYR A 489 -21.22 -15.41 16.89
CA TYR A 489 -21.59 -15.39 18.31
C TYR A 489 -22.65 -14.32 18.57
N PHE A 490 -23.80 -14.71 19.09
CA PHE A 490 -24.78 -13.77 19.62
C PHE A 490 -24.77 -13.83 21.14
N TYR A 491 -24.10 -12.87 21.77
CA TYR A 491 -24.07 -12.77 23.23
C TYR A 491 -25.44 -12.34 23.75
N VAL A 492 -25.96 -13.08 24.74
CA VAL A 492 -27.29 -12.84 25.30
C VAL A 492 -27.19 -11.99 26.56
N ASP A 493 -27.90 -10.86 26.58
CA ASP A 493 -28.05 -9.86 27.65
C ASP A 493 -26.80 -9.16 28.20
N LYS A 494 -25.62 -9.73 27.95
CA LYS A 494 -24.33 -9.17 28.36
C LYS A 494 -23.53 -8.77 27.14
N ARG A 495 -23.24 -7.49 27.03
CA ARG A 495 -22.41 -6.95 25.95
C ARG A 495 -20.96 -7.40 26.14
N PRO A 496 -20.32 -8.01 25.12
CA PRO A 496 -18.92 -8.41 25.19
C PRO A 496 -17.98 -7.20 25.14
N GLU A 497 -16.76 -7.36 25.64
CA GLU A 497 -15.69 -6.39 25.42
C GLU A 497 -15.39 -6.25 23.92
N LYS A 498 -15.18 -5.01 23.47
CA LYS A 498 -14.88 -4.67 22.08
C LYS A 498 -13.37 -4.70 21.85
N LEU A 499 -12.90 -5.41 20.83
CA LEU A 499 -11.50 -5.39 20.40
C LEU A 499 -11.20 -4.13 19.57
N ALA A 500 -9.93 -3.70 19.53
CA ALA A 500 -9.53 -2.54 18.74
C ALA A 500 -9.83 -2.69 17.23
N THR A 501 -9.83 -3.93 16.73
CA THR A 501 -10.09 -4.29 15.33
C THR A 501 -11.56 -4.64 15.04
N ASP A 502 -12.45 -4.55 16.03
CA ASP A 502 -13.88 -4.82 15.86
C ASP A 502 -14.59 -3.66 15.17
N ALA A 503 -15.60 -4.00 14.37
CA ALA A 503 -16.55 -3.04 13.84
C ALA A 503 -17.38 -2.38 14.96
N GLU A 504 -18.03 -1.26 14.66
CA GLU A 504 -19.00 -0.66 15.58
C GLU A 504 -20.23 -1.55 15.76
N ASP A 505 -20.87 -1.50 16.93
CA ASP A 505 -22.05 -2.33 17.24
C ASP A 505 -23.17 -2.15 16.21
N SER A 506 -23.41 -0.91 15.75
CA SER A 506 -24.42 -0.64 14.72
C SER A 506 -24.14 -1.30 13.37
N GLN A 507 -22.89 -1.72 13.12
CA GLN A 507 -22.54 -2.50 11.94
C GLN A 507 -22.77 -3.98 12.17
N TYR A 508 -22.47 -4.46 13.38
CA TYR A 508 -22.75 -5.84 13.78
C TYR A 508 -24.25 -6.14 13.83
N ASP A 509 -25.10 -5.13 14.12
CA ASP A 509 -26.56 -5.27 14.13
C ASP A 509 -27.12 -5.83 12.81
N LEU A 510 -26.44 -5.63 11.68
CA LEU A 510 -26.79 -6.23 10.40
C LEU A 510 -26.86 -7.78 10.49
N LEU A 511 -25.99 -8.40 11.29
CA LEU A 511 -25.95 -9.86 11.46
C LEU A 511 -27.17 -10.41 12.21
N LEU A 512 -27.98 -9.57 12.87
CA LEU A 512 -29.24 -10.02 13.49
C LEU A 512 -30.25 -10.52 12.44
N GLN A 513 -30.08 -10.13 11.17
CA GLN A 513 -30.91 -10.62 10.06
C GLN A 513 -30.55 -12.04 9.60
N THR A 514 -29.48 -12.64 10.13
CA THR A 514 -29.17 -14.05 9.83
C THR A 514 -30.30 -14.97 10.27
N GLN A 515 -30.54 -16.00 9.47
CA GLN A 515 -31.65 -16.95 9.62
C GLN A 515 -31.11 -18.31 10.06
N ALA A 516 -31.81 -18.98 10.97
CA ALA A 516 -31.54 -20.38 11.33
C ALA A 516 -32.81 -21.23 11.22
N ALA A 517 -32.66 -22.42 10.63
CA ALA A 517 -33.73 -23.37 10.36
C ALA A 517 -33.20 -24.79 10.65
N ALA A 518 -33.55 -25.36 11.81
CA ALA A 518 -33.14 -26.74 12.12
C ALA A 518 -33.99 -27.73 11.31
N GLY A 519 -33.39 -28.61 10.52
CA GLY A 519 -34.12 -29.69 9.84
C GLY A 519 -33.24 -30.74 9.18
N GLU A 520 -33.26 -31.97 9.69
CA GLU A 520 -32.69 -33.17 9.04
C GLU A 520 -33.75 -33.98 8.26
N ASP A 521 -34.99 -33.50 8.12
CA ASP A 521 -36.06 -34.24 7.43
C ASP A 521 -36.38 -33.66 6.03
N ASP A 522 -36.36 -34.58 5.06
CA ASP A 522 -36.81 -34.42 3.68
C ASP A 522 -38.35 -34.32 3.63
N ASP A 523 -38.92 -33.13 3.80
CA ASP A 523 -40.30 -32.88 3.39
C ASP A 523 -40.28 -31.94 2.18
N GLU A 524 -40.38 -32.55 1.00
CA GLU A 524 -40.84 -31.92 -0.24
C GLU A 524 -42.22 -31.31 0.04
N ASP A 525 -42.36 -29.98 -0.06
CA ASP A 525 -43.61 -29.22 -0.31
C ASP A 525 -43.79 -27.94 0.52
N LEU A 526 -42.78 -27.07 0.67
CA LEU A 526 -43.04 -25.68 1.11
C LEU A 526 -42.06 -24.68 0.45
N PHE A 527 -42.37 -24.23 -0.78
CA PHE A 527 -41.74 -23.04 -1.37
C PHE A 527 -42.73 -21.88 -1.49
N VAL A 528 -42.35 -20.73 -0.93
CA VAL A 528 -43.03 -19.43 -1.10
C VAL A 528 -42.06 -18.45 -1.74
N GLN A 529 -42.54 -17.81 -2.81
CA GLN A 529 -41.92 -16.70 -3.54
C GLN A 529 -41.87 -15.45 -2.63
N ASP A 530 -40.69 -14.87 -2.42
CA ASP A 530 -40.58 -13.55 -1.78
C ASP A 530 -40.51 -12.44 -2.84
N VAL A 531 -41.59 -11.67 -2.91
CA VAL A 531 -41.60 -10.28 -3.35
C VAL A 531 -41.38 -9.46 -2.08
N ASP A 532 -40.25 -8.74 -2.02
CA ASP A 532 -39.93 -7.56 -1.20
C ASP A 532 -38.43 -7.55 -0.86
N ALA A 533 -37.60 -7.44 -1.90
CA ALA A 533 -36.31 -6.75 -1.76
C ALA A 533 -36.60 -5.24 -1.87
N PRO A 534 -35.98 -4.35 -1.07
CA PRO A 534 -36.12 -2.93 -1.28
C PRO A 534 -35.57 -2.55 -2.66
N ASP A 535 -36.47 -2.10 -3.53
CA ASP A 535 -36.19 -1.43 -4.80
C ASP A 535 -35.31 -0.20 -4.54
N ASP A 536 -34.00 -0.36 -4.72
CA ASP A 536 -33.03 0.68 -5.05
C ASP A 536 -31.74 0.00 -5.59
N PHE A 537 -31.91 -0.90 -6.56
CA PHE A 537 -30.81 -1.47 -7.35
C PHE A 537 -30.88 -0.95 -8.78
N VAL A 538 -30.50 0.32 -8.96
CA VAL A 538 -30.16 0.84 -10.28
C VAL A 538 -28.70 0.47 -10.57
N ASN A 539 -28.53 -0.43 -11.53
CA ASN A 539 -27.28 -0.61 -12.26
C ASN A 539 -26.98 0.69 -13.03
N GLU A 540 -25.82 1.30 -12.75
CA GLU A 540 -25.12 2.08 -13.75
C GLU A 540 -23.81 1.36 -14.08
N ASP A 541 -23.66 1.09 -15.37
CA ASP A 541 -22.66 0.24 -15.97
C ASP A 541 -21.22 0.78 -15.87
N ASP A 542 -20.32 -0.21 -15.90
CA ASP A 542 -19.16 -0.31 -16.78
C ASP A 542 -17.73 0.10 -16.33
N VAL A 543 -16.92 -0.98 -16.30
CA VAL A 543 -15.56 -1.13 -16.84
C VAL A 543 -14.42 -0.55 -16.00
N ASP A 544 -13.74 -1.44 -15.27
CA ASP A 544 -12.28 -1.49 -15.35
C ASP A 544 -11.76 -2.93 -15.17
N GLN A 545 -11.08 -3.39 -16.20
CA GLN A 545 -10.26 -4.59 -16.25
C GLN A 545 -9.01 -4.36 -15.38
N ASN A 546 -8.70 -5.31 -14.49
CA ASN A 546 -7.37 -5.94 -14.34
C ASN A 546 -7.31 -6.71 -13.03
N GLU A 547 -7.03 -7.99 -13.17
CA GLU A 547 -6.64 -8.91 -12.12
C GLU A 547 -5.25 -8.52 -11.59
N GLU A 548 -5.15 -8.19 -10.30
CA GLU A 548 -3.89 -8.26 -9.56
C GLU A 548 -4.20 -8.87 -8.19
N GLU A 549 -3.68 -10.06 -7.94
CA GLU A 549 -3.57 -10.65 -6.61
C GLU A 549 -2.40 -10.00 -5.85
N ASP A 550 -2.71 -9.47 -4.67
CA ASP A 550 -1.87 -9.21 -3.49
C ASP A 550 -0.54 -8.46 -3.63
N GLU A 551 -0.39 -7.32 -2.93
CA GLU A 551 0.87 -6.94 -2.26
C GLU A 551 0.70 -5.67 -1.38
N ASP A 552 0.18 -5.80 -0.15
CA ASP A 552 0.24 -4.70 0.83
C ASP A 552 0.42 -5.24 2.26
N SER A 553 1.64 -5.69 2.57
CA SER A 553 2.09 -5.84 3.96
C SER A 553 3.58 -5.54 4.11
N GLU A 554 4.02 -4.38 3.61
CA GLU A 554 5.35 -3.85 3.89
C GLU A 554 5.33 -2.89 5.08
N SER A 555 5.58 -3.40 6.31
CA SER A 555 6.22 -2.56 7.33
C SER A 555 6.88 -3.37 8.47
N ILE A 556 8.07 -2.90 8.86
CA ILE A 556 8.77 -3.10 10.15
C ILE A 556 9.53 -4.44 10.33
N THR A 557 10.80 -4.45 9.89
CA THR A 557 11.87 -5.20 10.59
C THR A 557 12.56 -4.25 11.56
N ARG A 558 12.36 -4.46 12.85
CA ARG A 558 13.06 -3.78 13.93
C ARG A 558 13.94 -4.81 14.65
N GLU A 559 15.18 -4.40 14.94
CA GLU A 559 16.11 -4.99 15.92
C GLU A 559 16.56 -6.46 15.73
N VAL A 560 17.53 -6.71 14.84
CA VAL A 560 18.39 -7.94 14.91
C VAL A 560 19.84 -7.64 14.48
N PHE A 561 20.55 -6.77 15.20
CA PHE A 561 22.03 -6.71 15.13
C PHE A 561 22.59 -6.17 16.46
N ASP A 562 22.42 -6.91 17.54
CA ASP A 562 23.16 -6.70 18.79
C ASP A 562 23.70 -8.02 19.40
N GLY A 563 23.80 -9.09 18.59
CA GLY A 563 24.36 -10.38 19.03
C GLY A 563 25.76 -10.63 18.46
N GLU A 564 26.75 -10.61 19.35
CA GLU A 564 28.19 -10.89 19.26
C GLU A 564 28.68 -11.90 18.19
N ALA A 565 28.63 -11.52 16.92
CA ALA A 565 29.54 -12.05 15.90
C ALA A 565 30.09 -10.87 15.09
N GLU A 566 31.36 -10.53 15.30
CA GLU A 566 32.09 -9.49 14.57
C GLU A 566 32.21 -9.84 13.08
N PHE A 567 31.14 -9.65 12.31
CA PHE A 567 31.29 -9.34 10.89
C PHE A 567 31.47 -7.83 10.77
N SER A 568 32.68 -7.40 10.41
CA SER A 568 32.95 -5.97 10.24
C SER A 568 32.01 -5.42 9.15
N LEU A 569 31.25 -4.36 9.47
CA LEU A 569 30.40 -3.63 8.50
C LEU A 569 31.06 -3.43 7.11
N PRO A 570 32.38 -3.14 7.01
CA PRO A 570 33.10 -3.04 5.74
C PRO A 570 33.00 -4.27 4.83
N LEU A 571 33.07 -5.50 5.36
CA LEU A 571 32.98 -6.74 4.58
C LEU A 571 31.60 -6.93 3.95
N VAL A 572 30.55 -6.57 4.68
CA VAL A 572 29.17 -6.60 4.20
C VAL A 572 29.00 -5.56 3.08
N PHE A 573 29.54 -4.35 3.23
CA PHE A 573 29.42 -3.31 2.20
C PHE A 573 30.24 -3.61 0.94
N ALA A 574 31.48 -4.11 1.08
CA ALA A 574 32.31 -4.54 -0.03
C ALA A 574 31.65 -5.68 -0.83
N PHE A 575 30.98 -6.62 -0.15
CA PHE A 575 30.23 -7.71 -0.79
C PHE A 575 29.00 -7.20 -1.57
N HIS A 576 28.17 -6.35 -0.97
CA HIS A 576 26.99 -5.78 -1.64
C HIS A 576 27.37 -4.88 -2.82
N ALA A 577 28.47 -4.15 -2.69
CA ALA A 577 29.00 -3.37 -3.78
C ALA A 577 29.43 -4.29 -4.94
N ARG A 578 30.18 -5.37 -4.69
CA ARG A 578 30.55 -6.36 -5.73
C ARG A 578 29.34 -6.95 -6.45
N MET A 579 28.19 -7.05 -5.78
CA MET A 579 26.93 -7.47 -6.40
C MET A 579 26.33 -6.42 -7.34
N MET A 580 26.40 -5.13 -7.00
CA MET A 580 25.94 -4.03 -7.86
C MET A 580 26.67 -3.96 -9.21
N MET A 581 27.87 -4.53 -9.31
CA MET A 581 28.63 -4.64 -10.57
C MET A 581 28.27 -5.86 -11.43
N ARG A 582 27.79 -6.94 -10.81
CA ARG A 582 27.47 -8.22 -11.49
C ARG A 582 26.00 -8.39 -11.85
N PHE A 583 25.15 -7.52 -11.34
CA PHE A 583 23.72 -7.50 -11.58
C PHE A 583 23.32 -6.06 -11.87
N ALA A 584 22.78 -5.83 -13.06
CA ALA A 584 22.19 -4.54 -13.43
C ALA A 584 21.03 -4.18 -12.48
N GLY A 585 20.45 -2.98 -12.60
CA GLY A 585 19.43 -2.39 -11.69
C GLY A 585 18.23 -3.29 -11.30
N GLU A 586 18.10 -4.44 -11.93
CA GLU A 586 17.24 -5.60 -11.66
C GLU A 586 17.54 -6.34 -10.33
N ALA A 587 18.72 -6.17 -9.72
CA ALA A 587 19.03 -6.75 -8.39
C ALA A 587 18.69 -5.83 -7.20
N CYS A 588 17.95 -4.73 -7.42
CA CYS A 588 17.55 -3.84 -6.32
C CYS A 588 16.75 -4.56 -5.22
N SER A 589 16.09 -5.67 -5.54
CA SER A 589 15.38 -6.53 -4.58
C SER A 589 16.30 -7.28 -3.60
N LEU A 590 17.59 -7.43 -3.95
CA LEU A 590 18.66 -8.06 -3.16
C LEU A 590 19.44 -7.07 -2.29
N LEU A 591 19.24 -5.77 -2.52
CA LEU A 591 19.86 -4.73 -1.72
C LEU A 591 19.18 -4.67 -0.34
N PRO A 592 19.90 -4.21 0.70
CA PRO A 592 19.32 -4.08 2.02
C PRO A 592 18.07 -3.18 1.94
N ARG A 593 16.89 -3.75 2.18
CA ARG A 593 15.62 -3.01 2.10
C ARG A 593 15.43 -2.04 3.27
N HIS A 594 16.15 -2.25 4.37
CA HIS A 594 16.12 -1.35 5.50
C HIS A 594 17.05 -0.15 5.28
N SER A 595 16.49 1.04 5.48
CA SER A 595 17.18 2.34 5.44
C SER A 595 18.48 2.43 6.25
N LEU A 596 18.69 1.59 7.27
CA LEU A 596 19.88 1.61 8.14
C LEU A 596 21.11 1.04 7.44
N HIS A 597 20.89 0.11 6.50
CA HIS A 597 21.93 -0.53 5.71
C HIS A 597 21.97 0.04 4.29
N TRP A 598 20.81 0.45 3.76
CA TRP A 598 20.68 1.08 2.45
C TRP A 598 21.35 2.44 2.37
N TRP A 599 21.05 3.36 3.30
CA TRP A 599 21.57 4.72 3.22
C TRP A 599 23.10 4.82 3.35
N PRO A 600 23.78 4.01 4.19
CA PRO A 600 25.24 3.93 4.18
C PRO A 600 25.82 3.49 2.84
N LEU A 601 25.25 2.45 2.22
CA LEU A 601 25.71 1.95 0.92
C LEU A 601 25.54 3.00 -0.17
N ILE A 602 24.37 3.65 -0.19
CA ILE A 602 24.07 4.72 -1.14
C ILE A 602 25.00 5.91 -0.91
N GLU A 603 25.24 6.28 0.34
CA GLU A 603 26.22 7.31 0.65
C GLU A 603 27.59 6.95 0.11
N ASP A 604 28.12 5.77 0.43
CA ASP A 604 29.43 5.30 -0.01
C ASP A 604 29.61 5.40 -1.54
N VAL A 605 28.61 4.93 -2.31
CA VAL A 605 28.60 5.02 -3.77
C VAL A 605 28.61 6.47 -4.26
N PHE A 606 27.72 7.31 -3.73
CA PHE A 606 27.55 8.70 -4.19
C PHE A 606 28.59 9.68 -3.61
N THR A 607 29.35 9.25 -2.60
CA THR A 607 30.51 9.97 -2.05
C THR A 607 31.84 9.38 -2.49
N SER A 608 31.84 8.28 -3.26
CA SER A 608 33.06 7.67 -3.79
C SER A 608 33.86 8.65 -4.65
N THR A 609 35.18 8.47 -4.70
CA THR A 609 36.09 9.29 -5.51
C THR A 609 35.64 9.38 -6.96
N LYS A 610 35.18 8.26 -7.54
CA LYS A 610 34.74 8.22 -8.94
C LYS A 610 33.49 9.05 -9.18
N THR A 611 32.49 8.96 -8.30
CA THR A 611 31.29 9.80 -8.39
C THR A 611 31.64 11.28 -8.18
N ALA A 612 32.59 11.58 -7.29
CA ALA A 612 33.07 12.95 -7.08
C ALA A 612 33.78 13.50 -8.33
N GLU A 613 34.64 12.72 -8.99
CA GLU A 613 35.30 13.08 -10.25
C GLU A 613 34.28 13.39 -11.36
N VAL A 614 33.23 12.56 -11.47
CA VAL A 614 32.13 12.82 -12.42
C VAL A 614 31.43 14.14 -12.09
N ARG A 615 31.14 14.41 -10.82
CA ARG A 615 30.52 15.68 -10.41
C ARG A 615 31.39 16.89 -10.76
N VAL A 616 32.70 16.81 -10.54
CA VAL A 616 33.66 17.87 -10.89
C VAL A 616 33.69 18.07 -12.41
N THR A 617 33.84 16.99 -13.18
CA THR A 617 33.86 17.04 -14.65
C THR A 617 32.60 17.70 -15.22
N LEU A 618 31.43 17.33 -14.67
CA LEU A 618 30.16 17.92 -15.08
C LEU A 618 30.05 19.40 -14.71
N LEU A 619 30.59 19.80 -13.56
CA LEU A 619 30.63 21.19 -13.13
C LEU A 619 31.57 22.03 -13.99
N ASP A 620 32.76 21.53 -14.30
CA ASP A 620 33.72 22.17 -15.21
C ASP A 620 33.11 22.35 -16.60
N GLU A 621 32.35 21.36 -17.09
CA GLU A 621 31.62 21.49 -18.34
C GLU A 621 30.55 22.60 -18.27
N MET A 622 29.82 22.73 -17.17
CA MET A 622 28.86 23.83 -17.00
C MET A 622 29.55 25.20 -16.99
N ILE A 623 30.73 25.31 -16.36
CA ILE A 623 31.54 26.54 -16.35
C ILE A 623 32.05 26.85 -17.77
N LEU A 624 32.60 25.86 -18.47
CA LEU A 624 33.09 25.97 -19.84
C LEU A 624 31.99 26.44 -20.81
N ARG A 625 30.75 25.98 -20.61
CA ARG A 625 29.57 26.35 -21.42
C ARG A 625 28.89 27.63 -20.97
N GLU A 626 29.50 28.31 -20.00
CA GLU A 626 29.01 29.53 -19.42
C GLU A 626 27.57 29.43 -18.86
N GLU A 627 27.21 28.30 -18.25
CA GLU A 627 25.85 28.09 -17.70
C GLU A 627 25.51 29.05 -16.54
N PHE A 628 26.50 29.50 -15.79
CA PHE A 628 26.32 30.40 -14.64
C PHE A 628 26.14 31.87 -15.02
N GLN A 629 26.20 32.24 -16.32
CA GLN A 629 26.11 33.63 -16.76
C GLN A 629 24.80 34.30 -16.29
N VAL A 630 23.71 33.54 -16.37
CA VAL A 630 22.39 33.93 -15.87
C VAL A 630 21.95 32.89 -14.86
N VAL A 631 21.67 33.32 -13.64
CA VAL A 631 21.19 32.47 -12.55
C VAL A 631 19.80 32.92 -12.13
N SER A 632 18.86 31.99 -12.05
CA SER A 632 17.57 32.22 -11.37
C SER A 632 17.53 31.46 -10.05
N MET A 633 17.25 32.15 -8.95
CA MET A 633 17.20 31.58 -7.61
C MET A 633 15.77 31.51 -7.09
N ASP A 634 15.46 30.43 -6.38
CA ASP A 634 14.19 30.26 -5.68
C ASP A 634 14.36 29.23 -4.55
N ALA A 635 13.39 29.12 -3.64
CA ALA A 635 13.45 28.16 -2.55
C ALA A 635 12.10 27.48 -2.31
N THR A 636 12.14 26.16 -2.06
CA THR A 636 10.94 25.38 -1.72
C THR A 636 10.98 24.88 -0.28
N LEU A 637 9.82 24.80 0.38
CA LEU A 637 9.72 24.37 1.78
C LEU A 637 9.12 22.97 1.96
N ARG A 638 8.38 22.48 0.97
CA ARG A 638 7.50 21.30 1.12
C ARG A 638 8.29 20.02 1.43
N CYS A 639 9.40 19.79 0.73
CA CYS A 639 10.28 18.65 0.98
C CYS A 639 11.01 18.72 2.34
N CYS A 640 11.03 19.87 3.02
CA CYS A 640 11.60 20.03 4.36
C CYS A 640 10.58 19.79 5.49
N LEU A 641 9.29 19.71 5.18
CA LEU A 641 8.24 19.48 6.20
C LEU A 641 8.36 18.11 6.92
N PRO A 642 8.80 17.01 6.26
CA PRO A 642 9.01 15.72 6.91
C PRO A 642 10.23 15.64 7.84
N LEU A 643 11.03 16.72 7.98
CA LEU A 643 12.27 16.67 8.74
C LEU A 643 12.00 16.50 10.25
N MET A 644 12.57 15.45 10.82
CA MET A 644 12.43 15.14 12.24
C MET A 644 13.26 16.10 13.09
N GLY A 645 12.72 16.47 14.25
CA GLY A 645 13.42 17.30 15.24
C GLY A 645 13.30 18.82 15.03
N GLN A 646 12.72 19.29 13.94
CA GLN A 646 12.45 20.72 13.72
C GLN A 646 10.95 21.03 13.77
N ALA A 647 10.59 22.25 14.17
CA ALA A 647 9.20 22.70 14.18
C ALA A 647 8.72 23.08 12.77
N HIS A 648 7.40 23.10 12.57
CA HIS A 648 6.82 23.59 11.32
C HIS A 648 7.28 25.03 11.04
N PRO A 649 7.64 25.41 9.80
CA PRO A 649 8.17 26.75 9.49
C PRO A 649 7.22 27.91 9.86
N ARG A 650 5.91 27.64 9.94
CA ARG A 650 4.87 28.59 10.37
C ARG A 650 4.44 28.44 11.84
N ALA A 651 5.10 27.60 12.63
CA ALA A 651 4.81 27.47 14.06
C ALA A 651 5.17 28.76 14.81
N ARG A 652 4.53 28.97 15.97
CA ARG A 652 4.86 30.09 16.87
C ARG A 652 6.31 29.98 17.35
N ARG A 653 6.91 31.13 17.71
CA ARG A 653 8.31 31.23 18.09
C ARG A 653 8.66 30.29 19.24
N GLU A 654 7.80 30.18 20.24
CA GLU A 654 8.01 29.32 21.42
C GLU A 654 8.11 27.84 21.02
N VAL A 655 7.28 27.41 20.06
CA VAL A 655 7.29 26.04 19.53
C VAL A 655 8.58 25.76 18.74
N LYS A 656 9.08 26.77 18.01
CA LYS A 656 10.36 26.66 17.29
C LYS A 656 11.53 26.56 18.26
N GLU A 657 11.57 27.39 19.29
CA GLU A 657 12.62 27.37 20.32
C GLU A 657 12.63 26.04 21.12
N GLN A 658 11.49 25.37 21.21
CA GLN A 658 11.37 24.04 21.84
C GLN A 658 11.74 22.87 20.91
N ALA A 659 12.08 23.09 19.63
CA ALA A 659 12.46 22.01 18.71
C ALA A 659 13.90 21.49 18.97
N VAL A 660 14.25 20.29 18.49
CA VAL A 660 15.62 19.74 18.60
C VAL A 660 16.60 20.58 17.78
N PHE A 661 16.20 20.93 16.55
CA PHE A 661 16.96 21.78 15.65
C PHE A 661 16.28 23.14 15.56
N VAL A 662 17.04 24.22 15.79
CA VAL A 662 16.57 25.61 15.87
C VAL A 662 17.52 26.53 15.11
N GLY A 663 17.06 27.72 14.71
CA GLY A 663 17.91 28.71 14.04
C GLY A 663 18.58 28.14 12.78
N ASP A 664 19.90 28.33 12.68
CA ASP A 664 20.72 27.87 11.55
C ASP A 664 20.77 26.34 11.40
N ASP A 665 20.49 25.58 12.47
CA ASP A 665 20.45 24.11 12.42
C ASP A 665 19.12 23.57 11.85
N ALA A 666 18.07 24.40 11.77
CA ALA A 666 16.75 23.97 11.29
C ALA A 666 16.62 24.19 9.78
N LEU A 667 16.83 23.14 8.98
CA LEU A 667 16.73 23.22 7.51
C LEU A 667 15.27 23.40 7.05
N THR A 668 14.79 24.63 6.86
CA THR A 668 13.38 24.88 6.52
C THR A 668 13.09 25.04 5.03
N ARG A 669 14.14 25.12 4.19
CA ARG A 669 14.03 25.34 2.75
C ARG A 669 15.05 24.51 1.98
N VAL A 670 14.78 24.29 0.69
CA VAL A 670 15.76 23.87 -0.30
C VAL A 670 15.92 25.01 -1.31
N LEU A 671 17.11 25.62 -1.32
CA LEU A 671 17.52 26.62 -2.29
C LEU A 671 17.84 25.93 -3.63
N THR A 672 17.25 26.43 -4.70
CA THR A 672 17.44 25.98 -6.06
C THR A 672 18.01 27.11 -6.91
N CYS A 673 19.11 26.87 -7.61
CA CYS A 673 19.65 27.78 -8.61
C CYS A 673 19.62 27.11 -9.98
N ARG A 674 19.09 27.83 -10.97
CA ARG A 674 19.01 27.36 -12.36
C ARG A 674 19.84 28.25 -13.26
N GLY A 675 20.56 27.62 -14.18
CA GLY A 675 21.43 28.31 -15.12
C GLY A 675 20.71 28.77 -16.37
N ARG A 676 21.48 29.42 -17.24
CA ARG A 676 21.01 30.01 -18.50
C ARG A 676 20.18 29.04 -19.34
N THR A 677 20.46 27.74 -19.28
CA THR A 677 19.76 26.76 -20.11
C THR A 677 18.91 25.76 -19.31
N ASN A 678 18.45 26.17 -18.13
CA ASN A 678 17.75 25.31 -17.18
C ASN A 678 18.61 24.18 -16.61
N ALA A 679 19.94 24.29 -16.60
CA ALA A 679 20.78 23.40 -15.81
C ALA A 679 20.50 23.61 -14.32
N VAL A 680 20.46 22.54 -13.51
CA VAL A 680 20.46 22.67 -12.04
C VAL A 680 21.88 23.01 -11.63
N LEU A 681 22.11 24.24 -11.18
CA LEU A 681 23.44 24.71 -10.76
C LEU A 681 23.68 24.46 -9.26
N LEU A 682 22.61 24.53 -8.47
CA LEU A 682 22.64 24.32 -7.03
C LEU A 682 21.29 23.79 -6.55
N LEU A 683 21.35 22.80 -5.65
CA LEU A 683 20.19 22.19 -4.99
C LEU A 683 20.59 21.85 -3.56
N GLN A 684 20.34 22.76 -2.62
CA GLN A 684 20.89 22.67 -1.26
C GLN A 684 19.85 23.01 -0.19
N ALA A 685 19.80 22.23 0.89
CA ALA A 685 18.96 22.54 2.03
C ALA A 685 19.57 23.68 2.88
N VAL A 686 18.76 24.66 3.25
CA VAL A 686 19.16 25.88 3.96
C VAL A 686 18.18 26.21 5.09
N PRO A 687 18.62 26.92 6.15
CA PRO A 687 17.76 27.25 7.28
C PRO A 687 16.68 28.28 6.94
N SER A 688 16.98 29.22 6.04
CA SER A 688 16.07 30.25 5.55
C SER A 688 16.35 30.57 4.08
N ASP A 689 15.38 31.19 3.44
CA ASP A 689 15.45 31.80 2.11
C ASP A 689 15.79 33.30 2.19
N ASP A 690 16.39 33.75 3.30
CA ASP A 690 16.85 35.13 3.43
C ASP A 690 18.16 35.37 2.66
N THR A 691 18.41 36.65 2.37
CA THR A 691 19.58 37.07 1.59
C THR A 691 20.90 36.52 2.11
N ALA A 692 21.13 36.53 3.44
CA ALA A 692 22.40 36.15 4.01
C ALA A 692 22.62 34.64 3.92
N ALA A 693 21.58 33.85 4.22
CA ALA A 693 21.62 32.40 4.09
C ALA A 693 21.84 31.95 2.63
N MET A 694 21.17 32.60 1.68
CA MET A 694 21.31 32.30 0.24
C MET A 694 22.72 32.59 -0.28
N VAL A 695 23.25 33.79 -0.01
CA VAL A 695 24.58 34.21 -0.48
C VAL A 695 25.68 33.34 0.15
N ARG A 696 25.58 33.06 1.46
CA ARG A 696 26.51 32.16 2.16
C ARG A 696 26.50 30.77 1.53
N CYS A 697 25.32 30.20 1.30
CA CYS A 697 25.19 28.87 0.69
C CYS A 697 25.86 28.81 -0.69
N MET A 698 25.68 29.82 -1.54
CA MET A 698 26.33 29.87 -2.85
C MET A 698 27.85 30.00 -2.75
N ALA A 699 28.35 30.85 -1.86
CA ALA A 699 29.79 31.04 -1.64
C ALA A 699 30.49 29.77 -1.13
N GLU A 700 29.82 28.99 -0.28
CA GLU A 700 30.36 27.74 0.28
C GLU A 700 30.28 26.55 -0.70
N THR A 701 29.34 26.58 -1.66
CA THR A 701 29.04 25.43 -2.51
C THR A 701 29.65 25.53 -3.92
N LEU A 702 29.72 26.75 -4.48
CA LEU A 702 30.15 26.95 -5.87
C LEU A 702 31.61 27.38 -5.96
N PRO A 703 32.38 26.89 -6.95
CA PRO A 703 33.77 27.27 -7.11
C PRO A 703 33.91 28.73 -7.58
N PRO A 704 35.03 29.41 -7.29
CA PRO A 704 35.23 30.82 -7.62
C PRO A 704 35.03 31.16 -9.09
N GLN A 705 35.39 30.25 -10.00
CA GLN A 705 35.21 30.42 -11.44
C GLN A 705 33.72 30.50 -11.83
N ALA A 706 32.87 29.67 -11.21
CA ALA A 706 31.44 29.69 -11.44
C ALA A 706 30.80 30.98 -10.88
N LEU A 707 31.24 31.40 -9.68
CA LEU A 707 30.81 32.66 -9.06
C LEU A 707 31.21 33.88 -9.91
N ALA A 708 32.44 33.90 -10.43
CA ALA A 708 32.92 34.97 -11.31
C ALA A 708 32.15 35.02 -12.64
N GLN A 709 31.55 33.92 -13.06
CA GLN A 709 30.79 33.86 -14.29
C GLN A 709 29.42 34.56 -14.21
N VAL A 710 28.88 34.74 -13.01
CA VAL A 710 27.53 35.28 -12.79
C VAL A 710 27.48 36.77 -13.15
N GLN A 711 26.68 37.11 -14.15
CA GLN A 711 26.44 38.49 -14.60
C GLN A 711 25.02 38.94 -14.31
N TYR A 712 24.06 38.01 -14.33
CA TYR A 712 22.64 38.32 -14.19
C TYR A 712 21.97 37.39 -13.19
N LEU A 713 21.21 37.97 -12.26
CA LEU A 713 20.50 37.24 -11.22
C LEU A 713 19.00 37.51 -11.30
N SER A 714 18.16 36.48 -11.35
CA SER A 714 16.70 36.60 -11.31
C SER A 714 16.14 36.01 -10.02
N VAL A 715 15.30 36.78 -9.31
CA VAL A 715 14.70 36.39 -8.02
C VAL A 715 13.25 36.87 -7.90
N ASP A 716 12.49 36.27 -6.98
CA ASP A 716 11.10 36.64 -6.64
C ASP A 716 10.99 37.95 -5.84
N ASN A 717 12.02 38.27 -5.05
CA ASN A 717 12.02 39.44 -4.18
C ASN A 717 13.40 40.13 -4.11
N PRO A 718 13.78 40.88 -5.15
CA PRO A 718 15.02 41.62 -5.15
C PRO A 718 14.99 42.76 -4.13
N SER A 719 16.16 43.07 -3.58
CA SER A 719 16.35 44.14 -2.62
C SER A 719 17.75 44.72 -2.71
N THR A 720 17.93 45.95 -2.26
CA THR A 720 19.25 46.60 -2.16
C THR A 720 20.22 45.79 -1.30
N LYS A 721 19.69 45.11 -0.25
CA LYS A 721 20.48 44.19 0.59
C LYS A 721 20.99 43.00 -0.22
N LEU A 722 20.14 42.39 -1.05
CA LEU A 722 20.53 41.28 -1.93
C LEU A 722 21.57 41.71 -2.95
N VAL A 723 21.39 42.85 -3.62
CA VAL A 723 22.40 43.35 -4.57
C VAL A 723 23.77 43.47 -3.91
N ARG A 724 23.86 44.17 -2.77
CA ARG A 724 25.14 44.40 -2.08
C ARG A 724 25.81 43.12 -1.63
N GLN A 725 25.05 42.18 -1.06
CA GLN A 725 25.63 40.90 -0.61
C GLN A 725 26.01 39.99 -1.78
N ALA A 726 25.21 39.96 -2.84
CA ALA A 726 25.50 39.19 -4.04
C ALA A 726 26.74 39.72 -4.78
N GLN A 727 26.93 41.04 -4.87
CA GLN A 727 28.15 41.66 -5.41
C GLN A 727 29.41 41.28 -4.63
N GLY A 728 29.28 40.95 -3.35
CA GLY A 728 30.40 40.47 -2.53
C GLY A 728 30.94 39.11 -2.95
N ILE A 729 30.14 38.29 -3.64
CA ILE A 729 30.53 36.94 -4.08
C ILE A 729 30.58 36.78 -5.61
N PHE A 730 29.84 37.63 -6.34
CA PHE A 730 29.79 37.64 -7.80
C PHE A 730 30.51 38.89 -8.33
N PRO A 731 31.82 38.83 -8.63
CA PRO A 731 32.59 40.00 -9.03
C PRO A 731 32.12 40.65 -10.35
N ASN A 732 31.41 39.90 -11.19
CA ASN A 732 30.92 40.36 -12.50
C ASN A 732 29.40 40.60 -12.53
N LEU A 733 28.73 40.66 -11.38
CA LEU A 733 27.28 40.89 -11.33
C LEU A 733 26.91 42.28 -11.85
N GLN A 734 26.09 42.31 -12.89
CA GLN A 734 25.61 43.54 -13.55
C GLN A 734 24.16 43.87 -13.21
N VAL A 735 23.29 42.86 -13.14
CA VAL A 735 21.84 43.08 -12.97
C VAL A 735 21.23 42.06 -12.03
N VAL A 736 20.38 42.53 -11.11
CA VAL A 736 19.42 41.70 -10.37
C VAL A 736 18.01 42.05 -10.84
N ALA A 737 17.26 41.09 -11.34
CA ALA A 737 15.93 41.27 -11.92
C ALA A 737 14.84 40.58 -11.07
N LEU A 738 13.66 41.18 -11.06
CA LEU A 738 12.46 40.57 -10.50
C LEU A 738 11.85 39.58 -11.49
N ASP A 739 11.41 38.42 -11.02
CA ASP A 739 10.62 37.48 -11.83
C ASP A 739 9.26 38.09 -12.21
N PRO A 740 8.98 38.29 -13.51
CA PRO A 740 7.67 38.75 -13.95
C PRO A 740 6.55 37.72 -13.68
N THR A 741 6.84 36.43 -13.68
CA THR A 741 5.79 35.39 -13.66
C THR A 741 5.14 35.20 -12.30
N HIS A 742 5.89 35.42 -11.21
CA HIS A 742 5.41 35.22 -9.85
C HIS A 742 4.18 36.06 -9.49
N LEU A 743 4.00 37.25 -10.11
CA LEU A 743 2.82 38.09 -9.90
C LEU A 743 1.53 37.37 -10.30
N ALA A 744 1.50 36.79 -11.51
CA ALA A 744 0.34 36.05 -12.00
C ALA A 744 0.06 34.80 -11.15
N MET A 745 1.10 34.05 -10.78
CA MET A 745 0.96 32.88 -9.91
C MET A 745 0.35 33.22 -8.56
N THR A 746 0.79 34.33 -7.96
CA THR A 746 0.25 34.79 -6.67
C THR A 746 -1.21 35.23 -6.81
N CYS A 747 -1.60 35.89 -7.92
CA CYS A 747 -2.99 36.24 -8.18
C CYS A 747 -3.88 35.00 -8.38
N GLU A 748 -3.38 33.95 -9.03
CA GLU A 748 -4.09 32.69 -9.27
C GLU A 748 -4.44 31.95 -7.98
N TYR A 749 -3.73 32.20 -6.87
CA TYR A 749 -4.10 31.67 -5.55
C TYR A 749 -5.51 32.09 -5.12
N ALA A 750 -5.97 33.28 -5.51
CA ALA A 750 -7.32 33.76 -5.19
C ALA A 750 -8.44 32.96 -5.89
N SER A 751 -8.09 32.14 -6.88
CA SER A 751 -9.01 31.27 -7.62
C SER A 751 -8.58 29.81 -7.58
N SER A 752 -8.04 29.36 -6.44
CA SER A 752 -7.61 27.97 -6.22
C SER A 752 -6.63 27.46 -7.28
N ARG A 753 -5.70 28.32 -7.71
CA ARG A 753 -4.68 28.05 -8.75
C ARG A 753 -5.23 27.84 -10.16
N LYS A 754 -6.50 28.21 -10.42
CA LYS A 754 -7.09 28.19 -11.77
C LYS A 754 -6.77 29.48 -12.52
N ARG A 755 -6.44 29.35 -13.81
CA ARG A 755 -6.27 30.50 -14.73
C ARG A 755 -7.63 31.06 -15.13
N THR A 756 -7.91 32.26 -14.65
CA THR A 756 -9.11 33.06 -14.97
C THR A 756 -8.90 33.94 -16.20
N ALA A 757 -9.95 34.62 -16.66
CA ALA A 757 -9.83 35.58 -17.76
C ALA A 757 -8.85 36.72 -17.39
N ALA A 758 -8.95 37.27 -16.16
CA ALA A 758 -8.03 38.29 -15.69
C ALA A 758 -6.57 37.82 -15.66
N THR A 759 -6.31 36.63 -15.11
CA THR A 759 -4.93 36.11 -14.97
C THR A 759 -4.34 35.65 -16.31
N LYS A 760 -5.16 35.20 -17.28
CA LYS A 760 -4.73 35.00 -18.67
C LYS A 760 -4.28 36.31 -19.31
N CYS A 761 -5.07 37.39 -19.14
CA CYS A 761 -4.71 38.72 -19.63
C CYS A 761 -3.44 39.26 -18.92
N LEU A 762 -3.32 39.10 -17.60
CA LEU A 762 -2.12 39.45 -16.85
C LEU A 762 -0.87 38.74 -17.39
N ARG A 763 -0.96 37.46 -17.76
CA ARG A 763 0.17 36.73 -18.37
C ARG A 763 0.57 37.29 -19.73
N VAL A 764 -0.36 37.82 -20.53
CA VAL A 764 -0.06 38.55 -21.78
C VAL A 764 0.70 39.85 -21.48
N ILE A 765 0.25 40.61 -20.48
CA ILE A 765 0.92 41.83 -20.02
C ILE A 765 2.36 41.50 -19.56
N LEU A 766 2.51 40.50 -18.68
CA LEU A 766 3.81 40.08 -18.14
C LEU A 766 4.76 39.56 -19.21
N ARG A 767 4.25 38.94 -20.28
CA ARG A 767 5.08 38.46 -21.40
C ARG A 767 5.87 39.58 -22.05
N LYS A 768 5.33 40.81 -22.11
CA LYS A 768 6.03 41.99 -22.62
C LYS A 768 7.25 42.38 -21.78
N LEU A 769 7.29 42.07 -20.47
CA LEU A 769 8.51 42.26 -19.64
C LEU A 769 9.63 41.28 -19.99
N THR A 770 9.32 40.25 -20.78
CA THR A 770 10.30 39.30 -21.29
C THR A 770 10.43 39.34 -22.80
N ALA A 771 9.66 40.14 -23.52
CA ALA A 771 9.77 40.25 -24.97
C ALA A 771 11.13 40.84 -25.39
N ARG A 772 11.65 40.42 -26.55
CA ARG A 772 12.84 41.03 -27.17
C ARG A 772 12.41 41.90 -28.34
N GLY A 773 12.68 43.19 -28.24
CA GLY A 773 12.46 44.15 -29.32
C GLY A 773 13.72 44.44 -30.14
N THR A 774 13.62 45.45 -31.00
CA THR A 774 14.74 46.01 -31.76
C THR A 774 15.54 47.08 -30.98
N CYS A 775 15.06 47.46 -29.78
CA CYS A 775 15.72 48.40 -28.89
C CYS A 775 16.99 47.80 -28.25
N CYS A 776 17.86 48.68 -27.75
CA CYS A 776 19.08 48.30 -27.04
C CYS A 776 18.87 48.38 -25.52
N ALA A 777 19.72 47.70 -24.74
CA ALA A 777 19.61 47.69 -23.28
C ALA A 777 19.63 49.11 -22.65
N SER A 778 20.34 50.06 -23.26
CA SER A 778 20.41 51.45 -22.78
C SER A 778 19.10 52.22 -22.93
N THR A 779 18.10 51.70 -23.66
CA THR A 779 16.77 52.32 -23.78
C THR A 779 16.10 52.53 -22.41
N TRP A 780 16.35 51.65 -21.44
CA TRP A 780 15.77 51.74 -20.09
C TRP A 780 16.69 52.39 -19.06
N GLY A 781 17.86 52.89 -19.48
CA GLY A 781 18.88 53.44 -18.58
C GLY A 781 19.70 52.38 -17.84
N PRO A 782 20.43 52.77 -16.77
CA PRO A 782 21.22 51.84 -15.97
C PRO A 782 20.32 50.86 -15.20
N ALA A 783 20.87 49.68 -14.90
CA ALA A 783 20.18 48.69 -14.08
C ALA A 783 19.86 49.25 -12.68
N PHE A 784 18.62 49.04 -12.24
CA PHE A 784 18.17 49.49 -10.93
C PHE A 784 18.76 48.60 -9.83
N ASP A 785 19.43 49.20 -8.85
CA ASP A 785 20.10 48.50 -7.74
C ASP A 785 19.37 48.67 -6.39
N GLY A 786 18.28 49.44 -6.38
CA GLY A 786 17.51 49.75 -5.18
C GLY A 786 18.02 50.94 -4.37
N SER A 787 19.05 51.69 -4.78
CA SER A 787 19.54 52.86 -4.04
C SER A 787 18.82 54.16 -4.38
N THR A 788 18.47 54.36 -5.66
CA THR A 788 17.91 55.63 -6.15
C THR A 788 16.63 55.37 -6.94
N VAL A 789 15.47 55.61 -6.32
CA VAL A 789 14.16 55.43 -6.95
C VAL A 789 13.75 56.71 -7.66
N THR A 790 13.65 56.68 -8.99
CA THR A 790 13.02 57.77 -9.74
C THR A 790 11.52 57.82 -9.42
N PRO A 791 10.99 58.92 -8.86
CA PRO A 791 9.57 59.06 -8.54
C PRO A 791 8.67 58.79 -9.75
N LEU A 792 7.41 58.46 -9.50
CA LEU A 792 6.42 58.36 -10.57
C LEU A 792 6.14 59.76 -11.13
N SER A 793 5.96 59.89 -12.43
CA SER A 793 5.43 61.10 -13.04
C SER A 793 3.95 61.27 -12.67
N HIS A 794 3.41 62.48 -12.84
CA HIS A 794 1.99 62.75 -12.60
C HIS A 794 1.06 61.80 -13.39
N GLU A 795 1.41 61.46 -14.64
CA GLU A 795 0.63 60.54 -15.47
C GLU A 795 0.71 59.09 -14.95
N GLU A 796 1.89 58.67 -14.48
CA GLU A 796 2.10 57.35 -13.88
C GLU A 796 1.36 57.22 -12.54
N GLU A 797 1.36 58.26 -11.70
CA GLU A 797 0.58 58.30 -10.46
C GLU A 797 -0.92 58.21 -10.74
N ARG A 798 -1.40 58.97 -11.74
CA ARG A 798 -2.80 58.91 -12.17
C ARG A 798 -3.18 57.51 -12.65
N ALA A 799 -2.37 56.88 -13.51
CA ALA A 799 -2.62 55.53 -13.99
C ALA A 799 -2.55 54.50 -12.84
N ARG A 800 -1.67 54.71 -11.87
CA ARG A 800 -1.56 53.85 -10.69
C ARG A 800 -2.78 53.96 -9.77
N ALA A 801 -3.29 55.17 -9.54
CA ALA A 801 -4.54 55.38 -8.80
C ALA A 801 -5.73 54.67 -9.46
N GLN A 802 -5.75 54.63 -10.80
CA GLN A 802 -6.74 53.89 -11.58
C GLN A 802 -6.74 52.37 -11.35
N ILE A 803 -5.66 51.79 -10.81
CA ILE A 803 -5.63 50.37 -10.42
C ILE A 803 -6.47 50.14 -9.15
N GLU A 804 -6.39 51.06 -8.20
CA GLU A 804 -7.03 50.94 -6.89
C GLU A 804 -8.54 51.23 -6.97
N ASP A 805 -8.90 52.36 -7.56
CA ASP A 805 -10.29 52.78 -7.72
C ASP A 805 -10.99 52.13 -8.93
N LYS A 806 -10.23 51.48 -9.82
CA LYS A 806 -10.71 50.83 -11.06
C LYS A 806 -11.43 51.81 -12.00
N SER A 807 -11.11 53.11 -11.92
CA SER A 807 -11.85 54.22 -12.54
C SER A 807 -11.56 54.42 -14.04
N MET A 808 -10.57 53.73 -14.63
CA MET A 808 -10.36 53.78 -16.07
C MET A 808 -11.63 53.33 -16.82
N SER A 809 -12.05 54.10 -17.83
CA SER A 809 -13.27 53.79 -18.59
C SER A 809 -13.10 52.46 -19.34
N ARG A 810 -14.15 51.64 -19.34
CA ARG A 810 -14.09 50.28 -19.92
C ARG A 810 -13.67 50.29 -21.39
N ALA A 811 -14.21 51.21 -22.19
CA ALA A 811 -13.85 51.34 -23.62
C ALA A 811 -12.37 51.72 -23.83
N HIS A 812 -11.78 52.51 -22.93
CA HIS A 812 -10.35 52.82 -23.01
C HIS A 812 -9.48 51.65 -22.54
N ALA A 813 -9.88 51.00 -21.44
CA ALA A 813 -9.19 49.83 -20.90
C ALA A 813 -9.17 48.66 -21.90
N GLU A 814 -10.31 48.31 -22.51
CA GLU A 814 -10.40 47.26 -23.54
C GLU A 814 -9.55 47.62 -24.76
N ARG A 815 -9.49 48.89 -25.17
CA ARG A 815 -8.61 49.34 -26.26
C ARG A 815 -7.14 49.12 -25.94
N ILE A 816 -6.70 49.45 -24.72
CA ILE A 816 -5.33 49.20 -24.28
C ILE A 816 -5.03 47.70 -24.35
N LEU A 817 -5.88 46.86 -23.75
CA LEU A 817 -5.67 45.42 -23.68
C LEU A 817 -5.71 44.74 -25.07
N ASN A 818 -6.63 45.14 -25.95
CA ASN A 818 -6.76 44.59 -27.30
C ASN A 818 -5.58 44.98 -28.22
N ASN A 819 -4.92 46.12 -27.93
CA ASN A 819 -3.75 46.58 -28.67
C ASN A 819 -2.42 46.08 -28.08
N LEU A 820 -2.44 45.26 -27.01
CA LEU A 820 -1.23 44.68 -26.45
C LEU A 820 -0.61 43.67 -27.43
N ASP A 821 0.56 44.00 -27.95
CA ASP A 821 1.42 43.06 -28.66
C ASP A 821 2.37 42.36 -27.66
N PRO A 822 2.19 41.07 -27.36
CA PRO A 822 3.05 40.34 -26.41
C PRO A 822 4.48 40.14 -26.90
N GLU A 823 4.77 40.31 -28.19
CA GLU A 823 6.11 40.14 -28.77
C GLU A 823 6.94 41.43 -28.72
N LYS A 824 6.33 42.56 -28.33
CA LYS A 824 7.03 43.84 -28.16
C LYS A 824 7.25 44.15 -26.68
N PRO A 825 8.44 44.60 -26.27
CA PRO A 825 8.68 44.98 -24.89
C PRO A 825 7.92 46.25 -24.51
N PHE A 826 7.75 46.49 -23.20
CA PHE A 826 7.40 47.82 -22.71
C PHE A 826 8.60 48.76 -22.85
N VAL A 827 8.38 49.94 -23.41
CA VAL A 827 9.43 50.97 -23.54
C VAL A 827 9.33 51.95 -22.39
N LEU A 828 8.10 52.32 -22.00
CA LEU A 828 7.86 53.30 -20.94
C LEU A 828 7.23 52.64 -19.71
N ARG A 829 7.59 53.12 -18.51
CA ARG A 829 6.94 52.71 -17.25
C ARG A 829 5.44 52.98 -17.28
N LEU A 830 5.03 54.09 -17.90
CA LEU A 830 3.62 54.45 -18.07
C LEU A 830 2.82 53.37 -18.80
N GLU A 831 3.35 52.76 -19.86
CA GLU A 831 2.67 51.70 -20.61
C GLU A 831 2.38 50.47 -19.73
N TRP A 832 3.35 50.10 -18.88
CA TRP A 832 3.21 49.02 -17.90
C TRP A 832 2.10 49.33 -16.88
N ILE A 833 2.13 50.52 -16.28
CA ILE A 833 1.16 50.93 -15.25
C ILE A 833 -0.24 51.03 -15.86
N GLN A 834 -0.37 51.60 -17.07
CA GLN A 834 -1.63 51.69 -17.80
C GLN A 834 -2.20 50.31 -18.16
N ALA A 835 -1.35 49.35 -18.55
CA ALA A 835 -1.81 47.99 -18.82
C ALA A 835 -2.38 47.31 -17.56
N LEU A 836 -1.75 47.51 -16.39
CA LEU A 836 -2.28 47.02 -15.12
C LEU A 836 -3.60 47.71 -14.72
N ALA A 837 -3.71 49.03 -14.93
CA ALA A 837 -4.93 49.78 -14.67
C ALA A 837 -6.08 49.32 -15.58
N ALA A 838 -5.79 49.11 -16.87
CA ALA A 838 -6.74 48.58 -17.82
C ALA A 838 -7.25 47.18 -17.42
N LEU A 839 -6.33 46.30 -17.00
CA LEU A 839 -6.68 44.97 -16.47
C LEU A 839 -7.62 45.08 -15.26
N ALA A 840 -7.29 45.95 -14.30
CA ALA A 840 -8.10 46.14 -13.09
C ALA A 840 -9.51 46.67 -13.41
N SER A 841 -9.62 47.57 -14.38
CA SER A 841 -10.89 48.16 -14.80
C SER A 841 -11.76 47.23 -15.64
N VAL A 842 -11.20 46.31 -16.44
CA VAL A 842 -11.98 45.32 -17.21
C VAL A 842 -12.47 44.18 -16.31
N HIS A 843 -11.63 43.72 -15.37
CA HIS A 843 -11.93 42.56 -14.52
C HIS A 843 -12.26 42.94 -13.07
N ARG A 844 -13.10 43.97 -12.87
CA ARG A 844 -13.40 44.55 -11.54
C ARG A 844 -13.81 43.53 -10.48
N SER A 845 -14.66 42.56 -10.84
CA SER A 845 -15.14 41.54 -9.89
C SER A 845 -14.04 40.59 -9.44
N GLU A 846 -13.07 40.29 -10.30
CA GLU A 846 -11.92 39.45 -9.92
C GLU A 846 -10.94 40.20 -9.04
N MET A 847 -10.78 41.51 -9.24
CA MET A 847 -9.85 42.36 -8.49
C MET A 847 -10.10 42.37 -6.98
N GLU A 848 -11.35 42.15 -6.56
CA GLU A 848 -11.77 42.13 -5.16
C GLU A 848 -11.48 40.80 -4.44
N LYS A 849 -11.08 39.76 -5.17
CA LYS A 849 -10.74 38.47 -4.57
C LYS A 849 -9.45 38.55 -3.76
N THR A 850 -9.42 37.86 -2.62
CA THR A 850 -8.24 37.78 -1.75
C THR A 850 -7.39 36.57 -2.09
N ALA A 851 -6.10 36.78 -2.34
CA ALA A 851 -5.15 35.68 -2.53
C ALA A 851 -4.72 35.09 -1.17
N PRO A 852 -5.00 33.80 -0.89
CA PRO A 852 -4.55 33.12 0.32
C PRO A 852 -3.03 32.97 0.30
N GLY A 853 -2.36 33.42 1.36
CA GLY A 853 -0.90 33.51 1.43
C GLY A 853 -0.48 34.93 1.80
N PRO A 854 -0.41 35.87 0.82
CA PRO A 854 -0.16 37.28 1.12
C PRO A 854 -1.32 37.95 1.88
N ASN A 855 -2.53 37.37 1.83
CA ASN A 855 -3.74 37.93 2.45
C ASN A 855 -4.05 39.35 1.95
N ARG A 856 -3.96 39.54 0.63
CA ARG A 856 -4.18 40.82 -0.07
C ARG A 856 -5.14 40.61 -1.23
N LYS A 857 -5.88 41.66 -1.57
CA LYS A 857 -6.75 41.66 -2.77
C LYS A 857 -5.90 41.73 -4.04
N ILE A 858 -6.42 41.22 -5.15
CA ILE A 858 -5.68 41.21 -6.42
C ILE A 858 -5.30 42.64 -6.85
N TYR A 859 -6.19 43.63 -6.74
CA TYR A 859 -5.82 45.01 -7.13
C TYR A 859 -4.69 45.58 -6.27
N GLU A 860 -4.62 45.24 -4.98
CA GLU A 860 -3.56 45.72 -4.09
C GLU A 860 -2.21 45.18 -4.53
N MET A 861 -2.18 43.93 -5.02
CA MET A 861 -0.97 43.32 -5.57
C MET A 861 -0.54 43.99 -6.87
N LEU A 862 -1.49 44.28 -7.78
CA LEU A 862 -1.20 45.03 -9.01
C LEU A 862 -0.72 46.46 -8.70
N HIS A 863 -1.33 47.11 -7.72
CA HIS A 863 -0.95 48.44 -7.26
C HIS A 863 0.48 48.45 -6.67
N SER A 864 0.87 47.40 -5.94
CA SER A 864 2.27 47.21 -5.51
C SER A 864 3.23 46.93 -6.67
N ALA A 865 2.79 46.21 -7.71
CA ALA A 865 3.58 45.96 -8.91
C ALA A 865 3.83 47.23 -9.75
N ALA A 866 2.97 48.24 -9.61
CA ALA A 866 3.10 49.57 -10.23
C ALA A 866 3.93 50.56 -9.40
N ALA A 867 4.46 50.18 -8.23
CA ALA A 867 5.30 51.07 -7.43
C ALA A 867 6.63 51.37 -8.13
N ALA A 868 7.11 52.61 -8.07
CA ALA A 868 8.32 53.07 -8.79
C ALA A 868 9.53 52.12 -8.63
N SER A 869 9.82 51.70 -7.39
CA SER A 869 10.92 50.76 -7.12
C SER A 869 10.68 49.37 -7.70
N ARG A 870 9.45 48.85 -7.63
CA ARG A 870 9.09 47.52 -8.16
C ARG A 870 9.15 47.50 -9.69
N VAL A 871 8.75 48.59 -10.35
CA VAL A 871 8.87 48.75 -11.80
C VAL A 871 10.33 48.71 -12.24
N GLY A 872 11.24 49.37 -11.52
CA GLY A 872 12.68 49.30 -11.78
C GLY A 872 13.20 47.87 -11.80
N TRP A 873 12.82 47.06 -10.80
CA TRP A 873 13.21 45.65 -10.76
C TRP A 873 12.60 44.79 -11.88
N TYR A 874 11.39 45.08 -12.34
CA TYR A 874 10.82 44.40 -13.52
C TYR A 874 11.56 44.78 -14.80
N PHE A 875 11.90 46.06 -14.95
CA PHE A 875 12.59 46.58 -16.15
C PHE A 875 14.03 46.09 -16.24
N ASN A 876 14.66 45.74 -15.11
CA ASN A 876 15.93 45.00 -15.11
C ASN A 876 15.88 43.68 -15.91
N ASN A 877 14.71 43.03 -16.01
CA ASN A 877 14.56 41.84 -16.86
C ASN A 877 14.71 42.20 -18.35
N LEU A 878 14.16 43.33 -18.79
CA LEU A 878 14.32 43.87 -20.14
C LEU A 878 15.78 44.23 -20.41
N ILE A 879 16.43 44.93 -19.47
CA ILE A 879 17.86 45.27 -19.58
C ILE A 879 18.71 44.02 -19.74
N MET A 880 18.54 43.01 -18.88
CA MET A 880 19.24 41.73 -18.96
C MET A 880 19.03 41.07 -20.33
N ARG A 881 17.78 40.89 -20.76
CA ARG A 881 17.46 40.20 -22.02
C ARG A 881 18.01 40.92 -23.26
N HIS A 882 18.05 42.25 -23.26
CA HIS A 882 18.60 43.04 -24.36
C HIS A 882 20.13 43.21 -24.27
N SER A 883 20.74 42.89 -23.13
CA SER A 883 22.20 42.81 -22.97
C SER A 883 22.77 41.46 -23.45
N LEU A 884 21.94 40.42 -23.49
CA LEU A 884 22.34 39.09 -23.94
C LEU A 884 22.25 38.92 -25.47
N PRO A 885 23.19 38.20 -26.12
CA PRO A 885 23.07 37.81 -27.52
C PRO A 885 21.83 36.95 -27.80
N THR A 886 21.25 37.05 -29.00
CA THR A 886 20.03 36.29 -29.37
C THR A 886 20.22 34.79 -29.24
N SER A 887 21.40 34.27 -29.57
CA SER A 887 21.74 32.85 -29.43
C SER A 887 21.61 32.35 -27.98
N ARG A 888 21.91 33.22 -27.00
CA ARG A 888 21.85 32.91 -25.57
C ARG A 888 20.43 32.90 -25.01
N LEU A 889 19.51 33.66 -25.62
CA LEU A 889 18.11 33.76 -25.18
C LEU A 889 17.24 32.56 -25.55
N SER A 890 17.59 31.83 -26.61
CA SER A 890 16.79 30.72 -27.13
C SER A 890 16.48 29.64 -26.09
N LEU A 891 17.39 29.43 -25.13
CA LEU A 891 17.26 28.45 -24.05
C LEU A 891 17.03 29.10 -22.67
N LEU A 892 16.93 30.43 -22.62
CA LEU A 892 16.81 31.17 -21.37
C LEU A 892 15.38 31.07 -20.81
N PRO A 893 15.19 30.52 -19.60
CA PRO A 893 13.88 30.51 -18.96
C PRO A 893 13.36 31.91 -18.66
N ILE A 894 12.05 31.98 -18.45
CA ILE A 894 11.36 33.22 -18.06
C ILE A 894 11.38 33.28 -16.53
N GLY A 895 12.25 34.13 -15.97
CA GLY A 895 12.36 34.35 -14.52
C GLY A 895 12.61 33.06 -13.74
N THR A 896 11.83 32.78 -12.69
CA THR A 896 11.98 31.57 -11.85
C THR A 896 11.07 30.41 -12.25
N THR A 897 10.39 30.48 -13.40
CA THR A 897 9.48 29.40 -13.87
C THR A 897 10.14 28.03 -13.97
N SER A 898 11.44 27.97 -14.29
CA SER A 898 12.19 26.72 -14.33
C SER A 898 12.55 26.18 -12.94
N ASN A 899 12.62 27.04 -11.91
CA ASN A 899 12.70 26.61 -10.51
C ASN A 899 11.37 26.02 -10.06
N GLU A 900 10.24 26.63 -10.39
CA GLU A 900 8.90 26.12 -10.04
C GLU A 900 8.63 24.74 -10.64
N ALA A 901 9.04 24.51 -11.89
CA ALA A 901 9.00 23.18 -12.51
C ALA A 901 9.87 22.17 -11.73
N LEU A 902 11.11 22.56 -11.38
CA LEU A 902 11.99 21.73 -10.55
C LEU A 902 11.41 21.48 -9.16
N HIS A 903 10.73 22.45 -8.54
CA HIS A 903 10.08 22.30 -7.25
C HIS A 903 8.94 21.29 -7.31
N HIS A 904 8.18 21.28 -8.41
CA HIS A 904 7.18 20.23 -8.63
C HIS A 904 7.85 18.86 -8.67
N GLU A 905 8.95 18.70 -9.40
CA GLU A 905 9.68 17.44 -9.50
C GLU A 905 10.24 17.00 -8.15
N ILE A 906 10.87 17.90 -7.40
CA ILE A 906 11.35 17.66 -6.02
C ILE A 906 10.17 17.19 -5.17
N ASN A 907 9.05 17.90 -5.19
CA ASN A 907 7.90 17.55 -4.35
C ASN A 907 7.27 16.21 -4.75
N THR A 908 7.29 15.84 -6.03
CA THR A 908 6.87 14.51 -6.49
C THR A 908 7.83 13.45 -5.95
N TRP A 909 9.13 13.67 -6.04
CA TRP A 909 10.15 12.69 -5.61
C TRP A 909 10.16 12.47 -4.09
N PHE A 910 9.72 13.45 -3.31
CA PHE A 910 9.60 13.36 -1.85
C PHE A 910 8.17 13.06 -1.37
N ARG A 911 7.19 12.86 -2.27
CA ARG A 911 5.76 12.72 -1.93
C ARG A 911 5.47 11.62 -0.92
N GLU A 912 6.19 10.50 -1.02
CA GLU A 912 6.00 9.32 -0.16
C GLU A 912 6.82 9.37 1.13
N THR A 913 7.71 10.35 1.28
CA THR A 913 8.59 10.47 2.46
C THR A 913 7.84 11.11 3.62
N GLN A 914 7.38 10.31 4.58
CA GLN A 914 6.62 10.82 5.74
C GLN A 914 7.49 11.48 6.81
N LYS A 915 8.65 10.89 7.12
CA LYS A 915 9.61 11.39 8.09
C LYS A 915 11.01 11.07 7.63
N MET A 916 11.94 12.02 7.82
CA MET A 916 13.36 11.78 7.54
C MET A 916 14.25 12.67 8.40
N TYR A 917 15.52 12.29 8.53
CA TYR A 917 16.55 13.11 9.15
C TYR A 917 17.18 14.06 8.11
N GLN A 918 17.78 15.17 8.57
CA GLN A 918 18.41 16.15 7.69
C GLN A 918 19.56 15.56 6.86
N GLY A 919 20.29 14.57 7.42
CA GLY A 919 21.30 13.83 6.65
C GLY A 919 20.70 13.05 5.48
N THR A 920 19.52 12.45 5.64
CA THR A 920 18.82 11.76 4.54
C THR A 920 18.37 12.74 3.46
N LEU A 921 17.84 13.92 3.84
CA LEU A 921 17.51 14.97 2.87
C LEU A 921 18.75 15.38 2.07
N SER A 922 19.87 15.64 2.76
CA SER A 922 21.12 16.07 2.11
C SER A 922 21.61 15.06 1.06
N LEU A 923 21.61 13.76 1.40
CA LEU A 923 22.01 12.70 0.48
C LEU A 923 21.05 12.59 -0.72
N LYS A 924 19.73 12.66 -0.49
CA LYS A 924 18.74 12.65 -1.59
C LYS A 924 18.95 13.84 -2.54
N LEU A 925 19.20 15.04 -2.03
CA LEU A 925 19.46 16.22 -2.87
C LEU A 925 20.74 16.06 -3.70
N ILE A 926 21.81 15.49 -3.14
CA ILE A 926 23.05 15.18 -3.88
C ILE A 926 22.77 14.25 -5.06
N ILE A 927 22.01 13.18 -4.83
CA ILE A 927 21.65 12.19 -5.85
C ILE A 927 20.82 12.86 -6.96
N MET A 928 19.80 13.65 -6.59
CA MET A 928 18.98 14.38 -7.56
C MET A 928 19.80 15.31 -8.41
N HIS A 929 20.67 16.09 -7.76
CA HIS A 929 21.50 17.08 -8.41
C HIS A 929 22.40 16.42 -9.46
N LEU A 930 23.07 15.32 -9.07
CA LEU A 930 23.90 14.56 -10.00
C LEU A 930 23.09 14.01 -11.18
N GLY A 931 21.93 13.39 -10.94
CA GLY A 931 21.06 12.90 -12.00
C GLY A 931 20.65 14.01 -12.97
N LYS A 932 20.23 15.16 -12.44
CA LYS A 932 19.82 16.32 -13.26
C LYS A 932 20.95 16.87 -14.11
N VAL A 933 22.16 16.97 -13.55
CA VAL A 933 23.32 17.47 -14.29
C VAL A 933 23.79 16.46 -15.34
N LEU A 934 23.80 15.15 -15.03
CA LEU A 934 24.13 14.08 -15.97
C LEU A 934 23.21 14.05 -17.19
N ALA A 935 21.89 14.06 -16.95
CA ALA A 935 20.90 14.06 -18.02
C ALA A 935 21.04 15.31 -18.90
N ARG A 936 21.23 16.48 -18.27
CA ARG A 936 21.42 17.74 -18.99
C ARG A 936 22.67 17.71 -19.87
N ASN A 937 23.80 17.29 -19.30
CA ASN A 937 25.09 17.21 -20.00
C ASN A 937 24.98 16.28 -21.23
N SER A 938 24.36 15.12 -21.07
CA SER A 938 24.18 14.17 -22.17
C SER A 938 23.26 14.68 -23.28
N ALA A 939 22.21 15.45 -22.92
CA ALA A 939 21.33 16.11 -23.88
C ALA A 939 22.05 17.21 -24.69
N TRP A 940 23.11 17.81 -24.17
CA TRP A 940 23.89 18.81 -24.90
C TRP A 940 24.64 18.21 -26.09
N TYR A 941 25.29 17.07 -25.87
CA TYR A 941 26.21 16.45 -26.82
C TYR A 941 25.56 15.64 -27.92
N ARG A 942 24.28 15.26 -27.77
CA ARG A 942 23.58 14.38 -28.71
C ARG A 942 22.21 14.96 -29.06
N PRO A 943 21.99 15.46 -30.28
CA PRO A 943 20.70 16.03 -30.68
C PRO A 943 19.51 15.07 -30.51
N THR A 944 19.73 13.76 -30.70
CA THR A 944 18.70 12.72 -30.55
C THR A 944 18.26 12.48 -29.10
N THR A 945 19.14 12.70 -28.11
CA THR A 945 18.79 12.52 -26.69
C THR A 945 17.98 13.68 -26.13
N ARG A 946 17.89 14.82 -26.84
CA ARG A 946 17.05 15.97 -26.45
C ARG A 946 15.55 15.71 -26.59
N GLN A 947 15.18 14.70 -27.38
CA GLN A 947 13.79 14.30 -27.61
C GLN A 947 13.35 13.16 -26.67
N MET A 948 14.28 12.62 -25.87
CA MET A 948 14.01 11.50 -24.97
C MET A 948 13.48 12.00 -23.61
N PRO A 949 12.56 11.25 -22.97
CA PRO A 949 12.23 11.45 -21.57
C PRO A 949 13.48 11.34 -20.68
N GLU A 950 13.56 12.17 -19.64
CA GLU A 950 14.73 12.23 -18.76
C GLU A 950 15.04 10.88 -18.09
N ALA A 951 14.00 10.12 -17.71
CA ALA A 951 14.15 8.79 -17.10
C ALA A 951 14.83 7.78 -18.05
N GLU A 952 14.44 7.76 -19.32
CA GLU A 952 15.06 6.89 -20.33
C GLU A 952 16.49 7.31 -20.63
N LEU A 953 16.74 8.62 -20.68
CA LEU A 953 18.08 9.15 -20.88
C LEU A 953 19.00 8.75 -19.72
N LEU A 954 18.54 8.92 -18.48
CA LEU A 954 19.26 8.49 -17.30
C LEU A 954 19.54 6.98 -17.32
N ALA A 955 18.54 6.15 -17.61
CA ALA A 955 18.72 4.70 -17.71
C ALA A 955 19.79 4.30 -18.74
N ARG A 956 19.80 4.96 -19.91
CA ARG A 956 20.81 4.70 -20.96
C ARG A 956 22.20 5.18 -20.58
N ILE A 957 22.32 6.29 -19.86
CA ILE A 957 23.61 6.81 -19.38
C ILE A 957 24.13 5.92 -18.25
N SER A 958 23.26 5.52 -17.32
CA SER A 958 23.61 4.66 -16.19
C SER A 958 23.94 3.22 -16.60
N GLY A 959 23.53 2.79 -17.80
CA GLY A 959 23.93 1.51 -18.39
C GLY A 959 25.40 1.47 -18.85
N ARG A 960 26.12 2.60 -18.81
CA ARG A 960 27.57 2.60 -19.03
C ARG A 960 28.29 2.27 -17.72
N GLN A 961 29.26 1.38 -17.79
CA GLN A 961 30.14 1.09 -16.65
C GLN A 961 30.82 2.38 -16.14
N LEU A 962 30.47 2.80 -14.93
CA LEU A 962 31.09 3.95 -14.25
C LEU A 962 32.53 3.64 -13.79
N TRP A 963 32.78 2.37 -13.47
CA TRP A 963 34.10 1.83 -13.16
C TRP A 963 34.47 0.78 -14.20
N SER A 964 35.71 0.76 -14.64
CA SER A 964 36.25 -0.46 -15.25
C SER A 964 36.32 -1.57 -14.22
N ASP A 965 36.33 -2.83 -14.67
CA ASP A 965 36.48 -3.99 -13.80
C ASP A 965 37.71 -3.89 -12.89
N SER A 966 38.81 -3.30 -13.41
CA SER A 966 40.06 -3.08 -12.67
C SER A 966 39.95 -1.98 -11.59
N GLU A 967 39.32 -0.84 -11.91
CA GLU A 967 39.12 0.25 -10.96
C GLU A 967 38.14 -0.17 -9.85
N TRP A 968 37.11 -0.92 -10.23
CA TRP A 968 36.15 -1.46 -9.28
C TRP A 968 36.79 -2.49 -8.34
N ALA A 969 37.57 -3.42 -8.88
CA ALA A 969 38.31 -4.40 -8.09
C ALA A 969 39.26 -3.70 -7.13
N ALA A 970 40.00 -2.68 -7.59
CA ALA A 970 40.87 -1.88 -6.75
C ALA A 970 40.11 -1.15 -5.62
N TRP A 971 38.94 -0.56 -5.93
CA TRP A 971 38.09 0.08 -4.93
C TRP A 971 37.56 -0.94 -3.91
N CYS A 972 37.08 -2.10 -4.36
CA CYS A 972 36.63 -3.19 -3.49
C CYS A 972 37.78 -3.76 -2.63
N SER A 973 38.99 -3.87 -3.18
CA SER A 973 40.17 -4.32 -2.43
C SER A 973 40.63 -3.30 -1.40
N SER A 974 40.44 -2.00 -1.64
CA SER A 974 40.72 -0.97 -0.65
C SER A 974 39.79 -1.05 0.58
N LEU A 975 38.59 -1.61 0.41
CA LEU A 975 37.66 -1.89 1.50
C LEU A 975 38.06 -3.13 2.33
N ASP A 976 38.68 -4.13 1.70
CA ASP A 976 39.18 -5.36 2.37
C ASP A 976 40.39 -5.08 3.29
N ALA A 977 41.14 -3.99 3.05
CA ALA A 977 42.30 -3.59 3.85
C ALA A 977 41.94 -2.98 5.23
N GLY A 978 40.68 -3.07 5.66
CA GLY A 978 40.22 -2.52 6.95
C GLY A 978 40.02 -1.01 6.97
N CYS A 979 40.18 -0.32 5.84
CA CYS A 979 39.83 1.08 5.70
C CYS A 979 38.30 1.22 5.68
N LYS A 980 37.71 1.59 6.83
CA LYS A 980 36.28 1.94 6.88
C LYS A 980 36.02 3.10 5.90
N ALA A 981 35.01 2.93 5.04
CA ALA A 981 34.49 4.04 4.24
C ALA A 981 34.11 5.20 5.18
N GLN A 982 34.53 6.42 4.85
CA GLN A 982 34.15 7.62 5.60
C GLN A 982 32.71 7.99 5.20
N LEU A 983 31.77 7.78 6.11
CA LEU A 983 30.34 8.03 5.88
C LEU A 983 29.82 9.15 6.81
N PRO A 984 30.24 10.41 6.56
CA PRO A 984 29.94 11.53 7.45
C PRO A 984 28.45 11.87 7.53
N ILE A 985 27.68 11.67 6.45
CA ILE A 985 26.23 11.89 6.45
C ILE A 985 25.55 10.79 7.27
N HIS A 986 26.06 9.55 7.26
CA HIS A 986 25.56 8.45 8.09
C HIS A 986 25.79 8.71 9.57
N GLU A 987 27.00 9.12 9.93
CA GLU A 987 27.34 9.50 11.31
C GLU A 987 26.45 10.66 11.76
N LYS A 988 26.25 11.67 10.91
CA LYS A 988 25.33 12.77 11.17
C LYS A 988 23.89 12.28 11.39
N ARG A 989 23.39 11.32 10.58
CA ARG A 989 22.06 10.71 10.79
C ARG A 989 21.95 9.99 12.14
N LYS A 990 22.97 9.22 12.54
CA LYS A 990 23.00 8.54 13.84
C LYS A 990 22.96 9.54 15.00
N GLN A 991 23.76 10.61 14.93
CA GLN A 991 23.75 11.69 15.91
C GLN A 991 22.37 12.37 16.00
N GLN A 992 21.79 12.71 14.84
CA GLN A 992 20.45 13.32 14.76
C GLN A 992 19.38 12.41 15.36
N GLN A 993 19.44 11.10 15.10
CA GLN A 993 18.54 10.12 15.70
C GLN A 993 18.66 10.11 17.23
N GLY A 994 19.88 10.15 17.76
CA GLY A 994 20.14 10.26 19.20
C GLY A 994 19.50 11.51 19.82
N LEU A 995 19.74 12.68 19.23
CA LEU A 995 19.19 13.96 19.69
C LEU A 995 17.65 13.97 19.68
N VAL A 996 17.03 13.46 18.61
CA VAL A 996 15.57 13.37 18.49
C VAL A 996 14.98 12.43 19.53
N LYS A 997 15.59 11.25 19.74
CA LYS A 997 15.16 10.29 20.77
C LYS A 997 15.25 10.89 22.18
N GLN A 998 16.38 11.52 22.52
CA GLN A 998 16.58 12.13 23.84
C GLN A 998 15.53 13.20 24.16
N LYS A 999 15.11 13.99 23.16
CA LYS A 999 14.06 15.01 23.36
C LYS A 999 12.65 14.42 23.38
N SER A 1000 12.36 13.34 22.65
CA SER A 1000 11.07 12.65 22.72
C SER A 1000 10.81 11.99 24.08
N PHE A 1001 11.86 11.52 24.76
CA PHE A 1001 11.77 11.04 26.15
C PHE A 1001 11.61 12.17 27.18
N LYS A 1002 11.92 13.41 26.82
CA LYS A 1002 11.76 14.61 27.67
C LYS A 1002 10.41 15.32 27.49
N ARG A 1003 9.39 14.70 26.88
CA ARG A 1003 8.04 15.29 26.84
C ARG A 1003 7.39 15.29 28.24
N PRO A 1004 6.62 16.33 28.59
CA PRO A 1004 6.54 16.82 29.96
C PRO A 1004 5.31 16.27 30.68
N ALA A 1005 5.39 15.04 31.19
CA ALA A 1005 4.48 14.63 32.27
C ALA A 1005 4.68 15.52 33.51
N ALA A 1006 5.88 16.06 33.70
CA ALA A 1006 6.21 16.91 34.85
C ALA A 1006 5.74 18.38 34.73
N ALA A 1007 5.63 18.95 33.53
CA ALA A 1007 5.21 20.36 33.39
C ALA A 1007 3.68 20.54 33.35
N ALA A 1008 2.93 19.50 32.95
CA ALA A 1008 1.47 19.53 32.98
C ALA A 1008 0.91 19.48 34.42
N ALA A 1009 1.67 18.92 35.38
CA ALA A 1009 1.28 18.92 36.79
C ALA A 1009 1.51 20.27 37.48
N ALA A 1010 2.45 21.09 36.99
CA ALA A 1010 2.76 22.40 37.58
C ALA A 1010 1.89 23.53 37.00
N ALA A 1011 1.42 23.43 35.75
CA ALA A 1011 0.58 24.46 35.12
C ALA A 1011 -0.92 24.31 35.42
N ALA A 1012 -1.34 23.23 36.08
CA ALA A 1012 -2.75 22.99 36.44
C ALA A 1012 -3.17 23.67 37.76
N SER A 1013 -2.26 24.35 38.47
CA SER A 1013 -2.58 25.05 39.73
C SER A 1013 -2.79 26.56 39.59
N GLU A 1014 -2.52 27.17 38.44
CA GLU A 1014 -2.68 28.62 38.22
C GLU A 1014 -3.11 28.91 36.78
N ASP A 1015 -4.41 28.77 36.46
CA ASP A 1015 -5.16 29.79 35.70
C ASP A 1015 -6.64 29.38 35.53
N THR A 1016 -7.44 29.61 36.57
CA THR A 1016 -8.90 29.70 36.44
C THR A 1016 -9.26 31.13 36.10
N SER A 1017 -9.36 31.49 34.82
CA SER A 1017 -10.40 32.41 34.30
C SER A 1017 -10.30 32.64 32.78
N LEU A 1018 -11.47 32.87 32.15
CA LEU A 1018 -11.71 33.56 30.87
C LEU A 1018 -11.83 32.74 29.55
N HIS A 1019 -13.11 32.41 29.27
CA HIS A 1019 -13.83 32.51 28.00
C HIS A 1019 -13.31 31.82 26.72
N ARG A 1020 -13.79 30.58 26.52
CA ARG A 1020 -13.96 29.96 25.19
C ARG A 1020 -15.28 30.43 24.56
N LYS A 1021 -15.24 31.30 23.55
CA LYS A 1021 -16.37 31.50 22.62
C LYS A 1021 -16.40 30.36 21.60
N ARG A 1022 -17.43 29.52 21.70
CA ARG A 1022 -17.91 28.63 20.63
C ARG A 1022 -18.51 29.50 19.52
N THR A 1023 -18.20 29.22 18.26
CA THR A 1023 -19.08 29.58 17.13
C THR A 1023 -19.59 28.28 16.49
N PRO A 1024 -20.91 28.12 16.34
CA PRO A 1024 -21.55 26.97 15.72
C PRO A 1024 -21.67 27.19 14.20
N ASN A 1025 -21.34 26.18 13.39
CA ASN A 1025 -21.79 26.14 12.00
C ASN A 1025 -23.15 25.46 11.95
N THR A 1026 -24.15 26.27 11.66
CA THR A 1026 -25.52 25.89 11.30
C THR A 1026 -25.60 25.26 9.91
N LEU A 1027 -26.55 24.36 9.80
CA LEU A 1027 -27.01 23.62 8.62
C LEU A 1027 -27.87 24.47 7.66
N TYR A 1028 -28.08 23.88 6.47
CA TYR A 1028 -29.15 24.08 5.45
C TYR A 1028 -29.03 25.26 4.48
N SER A 1029 -28.71 24.98 3.21
CA SER A 1029 -29.65 24.55 2.13
C SER A 1029 -28.87 24.07 0.92
#